data_AF-A0A369LT50-F1
#
_entry.id   AF-A0A369LT50-F1
#
_cell.length_a   1.000
_cell.length_b   1.000
_cell.length_c   1.000
_cell.angle_alpha   90.00
_cell.angle_beta   90.00
_cell.angle_gamma   90.00
#
_symmetry.space_group_name_H-M   'P 1'
#
loop_
_entity.id
_entity.type
_entity.pdbx_description
1 polymer ?
#
loop_
_entity_poly.entity_id
_entity_poly.type
_entity_poly.pdbx_seq_one_letter_code
_entity_poly.pdbx_strand_id
1 'polypeptide(L)'
;MSGYASNIVTGLLLFPLIAAVITLPYMVYQYRKVGSIPWLRTLIVYSFVFYMLVAYFMVILPLPEDRTAVVPYAAHPQLVPFNFVKLFLDGTTASLGDPSTWPGLLRDPNVYEAAFNVLLLVPLGMYLRYYFRRTWWQTLIIGFCVTLFYETSQITGLWGVYEHPYRLFDVDDLMLNALGAMVGFWMMGPALRVLPDMRLVNEEAREDGVRASATRRGLSFFVDLLAAQIAAGTVVGVAEALGARAAVESAGAGWGLAVQAVEFAALAAFFAVIPALAHGRTLGQRLLKLRIVRPDASPARWYQIVARYGLLFLLAWAPFALLLGVVDLDPAQTGEMNALAAVAAQHQAGIIWAWLAFMAAWAVTLVVRGVRSAVKKKPFVMLNGLMSNTRVMTEAGVELVRERRAVLDVDEVAALERRIAEDGTPLAELMERAGRAVADEVRAWVPDPAPVVVLSGSGNNGGDGWVAARELAEAGYPVTLVAPDLAERLHAEPARSTAMEAFSDASARNLPLSVLIAPDADVLADAVDRAEAVVDALLGTGFAGDEVREPYASWIRAANRRRFEGGRGKGRGRHRKRTHERGDHERGRRRSLPLKVKDAPFAVAVDVPSGLAAQDGTAARPTFAADMTVTMLAFKPGLTVPVAARWTGAVKLAKLGVDVPALRAQMLDADPSDDA
;
A
#
# COMPACT_ATOMS: atom_id res chain seq x y z
N MET A 1 -27.52 -19.55 -28.57
CA MET A 1 -27.36 -18.65 -27.40
C MET A 1 -27.48 -19.35 -26.04
N SER A 2 -28.07 -20.55 -25.92
CA SER A 2 -28.22 -21.27 -24.63
C SER A 2 -26.89 -21.80 -24.05
N GLY A 3 -25.94 -22.23 -24.89
CA GLY A 3 -24.65 -22.78 -24.44
C GLY A 3 -23.72 -21.75 -23.76
N TYR A 4 -23.53 -20.57 -24.38
CA TYR A 4 -22.71 -19.51 -23.80
C TYR A 4 -23.25 -18.98 -22.47
N ALA A 5 -24.57 -18.85 -22.36
CA ALA A 5 -25.22 -18.45 -21.12
C ALA A 5 -24.98 -19.48 -19.99
N SER A 6 -25.04 -20.78 -20.31
CA SER A 6 -24.75 -21.85 -19.36
C SER A 6 -23.32 -21.76 -18.81
N ASN A 7 -22.33 -21.56 -19.68
CA ASN A 7 -20.92 -21.48 -19.27
C ASN A 7 -20.64 -20.27 -18.35
N ILE A 8 -21.28 -19.13 -18.63
CA ILE A 8 -21.19 -17.94 -17.78
C ILE A 8 -21.83 -18.21 -16.41
N VAL A 9 -22.99 -18.89 -16.36
CA VAL A 9 -23.66 -19.26 -15.10
C VAL A 9 -22.79 -20.21 -14.28
N THR A 10 -22.14 -21.20 -14.89
CA THR A 10 -21.18 -22.08 -14.20
C THR A 10 -20.03 -21.28 -13.59
N GLY A 11 -19.47 -20.32 -14.34
CA GLY A 11 -18.45 -19.40 -13.83
C GLY A 11 -18.94 -18.58 -12.63
N LEU A 12 -20.16 -18.05 -12.71
CA LEU A 12 -20.78 -17.27 -11.64
C LEU A 12 -21.00 -18.09 -10.35
N LEU A 13 -21.40 -19.37 -10.48
CA LEU A 13 -21.64 -20.25 -9.33
C LEU A 13 -20.35 -20.73 -8.66
N LEU A 14 -19.29 -20.99 -9.42
CA LEU A 14 -18.01 -21.47 -8.89
C LEU A 14 -17.12 -20.34 -8.36
N PHE A 15 -17.28 -19.12 -8.87
CA PHE A 15 -16.45 -17.99 -8.49
C PHE A 15 -16.41 -17.73 -6.97
N PRO A 16 -17.53 -17.71 -6.21
CA PRO A 16 -17.49 -17.51 -4.76
C PRO A 16 -16.62 -18.51 -3.99
N LEU A 17 -16.58 -19.77 -4.42
CA LEU A 17 -15.77 -20.81 -3.78
C LEU A 17 -14.28 -20.56 -4.04
N ILE A 18 -13.90 -20.33 -5.29
CA ILE A 18 -12.51 -20.01 -5.67
C ILE A 18 -12.08 -18.71 -4.99
N ALA A 19 -12.93 -17.69 -5.01
CA ALA A 19 -12.74 -16.42 -4.33
C ALA A 19 -12.45 -16.64 -2.83
N ALA A 20 -13.24 -17.47 -2.13
CA ALA A 20 -13.01 -17.77 -0.72
C ALA A 20 -11.63 -18.39 -0.46
N VAL A 21 -11.22 -19.36 -1.28
CA VAL A 21 -9.91 -20.04 -1.15
C VAL A 21 -8.75 -19.06 -1.37
N ILE A 22 -8.82 -18.20 -2.40
CA ILE A 22 -7.73 -17.26 -2.70
C ILE A 22 -7.71 -16.04 -1.76
N THR A 23 -8.82 -15.75 -1.08
CA THR A 23 -8.97 -14.53 -0.27
C THR A 23 -7.92 -14.47 0.83
N LEU A 24 -7.74 -15.54 1.59
CA LEU A 24 -6.81 -15.54 2.72
C LEU A 24 -5.34 -15.33 2.27
N PRO A 25 -4.79 -16.12 1.31
CA PRO A 25 -3.46 -15.86 0.76
C PRO A 25 -3.29 -14.46 0.18
N TYR A 26 -4.30 -13.97 -0.56
CA TYR A 26 -4.30 -12.63 -1.12
C TYR A 26 -4.22 -11.54 -0.03
N MET A 27 -5.06 -11.62 1.01
CA MET A 27 -5.04 -10.66 2.11
C MET A 27 -3.69 -10.65 2.83
N VAL A 28 -3.12 -11.82 3.11
CA VAL A 28 -1.79 -11.95 3.74
C VAL A 28 -0.72 -11.31 2.86
N TYR A 29 -0.71 -11.62 1.56
CA TYR A 29 0.24 -11.05 0.61
C TYR A 29 0.14 -9.51 0.57
N GLN A 30 -1.08 -8.96 0.48
CA GLN A 30 -1.29 -7.52 0.41
C GLN A 30 -0.87 -6.81 1.69
N TYR A 31 -1.22 -7.34 2.87
CA TYR A 31 -0.77 -6.73 4.13
C TYR A 31 0.75 -6.80 4.32
N ARG A 32 1.43 -7.81 3.80
CA ARG A 32 2.90 -7.93 3.91
C ARG A 32 3.64 -7.05 2.92
N LYS A 33 3.15 -6.94 1.69
CA LYS A 33 3.79 -6.22 0.57
C LYS A 33 3.40 -4.75 0.49
N VAL A 34 2.13 -4.43 0.69
CA VAL A 34 1.57 -3.07 0.51
C VAL A 34 1.25 -2.44 1.86
N GLY A 35 0.83 -3.22 2.86
CA GLY A 35 0.52 -2.73 4.21
C GLY A 35 -0.98 -2.55 4.48
N SER A 36 -1.81 -2.40 3.44
CA SER A 36 -3.27 -2.44 3.54
C SER A 36 -3.90 -3.12 2.32
N ILE A 37 -5.24 -3.19 2.28
CA ILE A 37 -6.00 -3.80 1.18
C ILE A 37 -6.78 -2.69 0.46
N PRO A 38 -6.25 -2.12 -0.64
CA PRO A 38 -6.99 -1.15 -1.44
C PRO A 38 -8.19 -1.80 -2.14
N TRP A 39 -9.34 -1.13 -2.11
CA TRP A 39 -10.59 -1.65 -2.66
C TRP A 39 -10.51 -1.79 -4.18
N LEU A 40 -9.95 -0.79 -4.89
CA LEU A 40 -9.85 -0.80 -6.35
C LEU A 40 -8.97 -1.96 -6.83
N ARG A 41 -7.86 -2.20 -6.13
CA ARG A 41 -6.97 -3.32 -6.41
C ARG A 41 -7.66 -4.66 -6.19
N THR A 42 -8.44 -4.76 -5.12
CA THR A 42 -9.23 -5.96 -4.81
C THR A 42 -10.28 -6.18 -5.89
N LEU A 43 -11.03 -5.15 -6.27
CA LEU A 43 -11.99 -5.21 -7.35
C LEU A 43 -11.34 -5.74 -8.65
N ILE A 44 -10.20 -5.16 -9.05
CA ILE A 44 -9.46 -5.55 -10.27
C ILE A 44 -8.97 -7.00 -10.21
N VAL A 45 -8.41 -7.44 -9.08
CA VAL A 45 -7.90 -8.82 -8.94
C VAL A 45 -9.04 -9.83 -8.99
N TYR A 46 -10.14 -9.59 -8.28
CA TYR A 46 -11.27 -10.50 -8.28
C TYR A 46 -12.02 -10.46 -9.62
N SER A 47 -12.12 -9.31 -10.28
CA SER A 47 -12.68 -9.22 -11.64
C SER A 47 -11.79 -9.91 -12.66
N PHE A 48 -10.46 -9.87 -12.49
CA PHE A 48 -9.51 -10.60 -13.33
C PHE A 48 -9.64 -12.12 -13.14
N VAL A 49 -9.73 -12.60 -11.90
CA VAL A 49 -9.93 -14.04 -11.60
C VAL A 49 -11.27 -14.52 -12.15
N PHE A 50 -12.35 -13.75 -11.93
CA PHE A 50 -13.66 -14.04 -12.49
C PHE A 50 -13.61 -14.11 -14.01
N TYR A 51 -12.99 -13.12 -14.66
CA TYR A 51 -12.78 -13.10 -16.09
C TYR A 51 -12.03 -14.34 -16.59
N MET A 52 -10.89 -14.69 -15.98
CA MET A 52 -10.09 -15.86 -16.38
C MET A 52 -10.88 -17.16 -16.24
N LEU A 53 -11.69 -17.28 -15.18
CA LEU A 53 -12.56 -18.45 -14.97
C LEU A 53 -13.63 -18.56 -16.05
N VAL A 54 -14.31 -17.46 -16.36
CA VAL A 54 -15.34 -17.42 -17.41
C VAL A 54 -14.73 -17.68 -18.78
N ALA A 55 -13.59 -17.06 -19.10
CA ALA A 55 -12.88 -17.29 -20.35
C ALA A 55 -12.47 -18.75 -20.51
N TYR A 56 -11.95 -19.38 -19.44
CA TYR A 56 -11.63 -20.80 -19.43
C TYR A 56 -12.87 -21.68 -19.71
N PHE A 57 -14.01 -21.41 -19.07
CA PHE A 57 -15.23 -22.19 -19.33
C PHE A 57 -15.84 -21.95 -20.70
N MET A 58 -15.72 -20.74 -21.26
CA MET A 58 -16.16 -20.45 -22.63
C MET A 58 -15.41 -21.29 -23.67
N VAL A 59 -14.14 -21.55 -23.41
CA VAL A 59 -13.24 -22.33 -24.27
C VAL A 59 -13.41 -23.84 -24.06
N ILE A 60 -13.52 -24.28 -22.80
CA ILE A 60 -13.48 -25.71 -22.45
C ILE A 60 -14.85 -26.38 -22.49
N LEU A 61 -15.94 -25.67 -22.20
CA LEU A 61 -17.28 -26.26 -22.16
C LEU A 61 -18.01 -26.14 -23.51
N PRO A 62 -18.92 -27.08 -23.82
CA PRO A 62 -19.35 -28.23 -23.02
C PRO A 62 -18.39 -29.43 -23.10
N LEU A 63 -18.35 -30.23 -22.03
CA LEU A 63 -17.61 -31.49 -22.03
C LEU A 63 -18.49 -32.65 -22.52
N PRO A 64 -17.91 -33.66 -23.20
CA PRO A 64 -18.62 -34.91 -23.48
C PRO A 64 -19.07 -35.61 -22.19
N GLU A 65 -20.24 -36.25 -22.25
CA GLU A 65 -20.75 -37.07 -21.14
C GLU A 65 -19.87 -38.31 -20.91
N ASP A 66 -19.37 -38.90 -21.99
CA ASP A 66 -18.48 -40.06 -21.98
C ASP A 66 -17.03 -39.64 -22.28
N ARG A 67 -16.09 -40.09 -21.44
CA ARG A 67 -14.65 -39.80 -21.57
C ARG A 67 -13.98 -40.50 -22.76
N THR A 68 -14.61 -41.56 -23.26
CA THR A 68 -14.14 -42.36 -24.40
C THR A 68 -14.76 -41.91 -25.73
N ALA A 69 -15.64 -40.89 -25.70
CA ALA A 69 -16.33 -40.42 -26.89
C ALA A 69 -15.34 -39.84 -27.93
N VAL A 70 -15.38 -40.39 -29.14
CA VAL A 70 -14.63 -39.87 -30.29
C VAL A 70 -15.45 -38.75 -30.94
N VAL A 71 -14.86 -37.56 -31.08
CA VAL A 71 -15.47 -36.43 -31.79
C VAL A 71 -14.81 -36.28 -33.16
N PRO A 72 -15.47 -36.73 -34.26
CA PRO A 72 -14.80 -36.88 -35.56
C PRO A 72 -14.21 -35.59 -36.13
N TYR A 73 -14.91 -34.46 -35.96
CA TYR A 73 -14.43 -33.16 -36.47
C TYR A 73 -13.21 -32.63 -35.69
N ALA A 74 -12.99 -33.09 -34.46
CA ALA A 74 -11.89 -32.67 -33.60
C ALA A 74 -10.64 -33.56 -33.72
N ALA A 75 -10.74 -34.67 -34.46
CA ALA A 75 -9.67 -35.67 -34.57
C ALA A 75 -8.41 -35.15 -35.27
N HIS A 76 -8.56 -34.12 -36.12
CA HIS A 76 -7.45 -33.53 -36.87
C HIS A 76 -7.40 -32.03 -36.63
N PRO A 77 -6.24 -31.48 -36.24
CA PRO A 77 -6.11 -30.05 -36.02
C PRO A 77 -6.25 -29.29 -37.34
N GLN A 78 -6.92 -28.14 -37.27
CA GLN A 78 -6.88 -27.13 -38.31
C GLN A 78 -5.54 -26.39 -38.18
N LEU A 79 -4.72 -26.42 -39.24
CA LEU A 79 -3.40 -25.77 -39.24
C LEU A 79 -3.22 -24.72 -40.35
N VAL A 80 -4.29 -24.34 -41.05
CA VAL A 80 -4.23 -23.42 -42.21
C VAL A 80 -4.60 -22.00 -41.74
N PRO A 81 -3.67 -21.04 -41.71
CA PRO A 81 -4.01 -19.68 -41.31
C PRO A 81 -5.03 -19.02 -42.25
N PHE A 82 -5.89 -18.18 -41.67
CA PHE A 82 -6.99 -17.45 -42.30
C PHE A 82 -8.03 -18.33 -43.00
N ASN A 83 -8.22 -19.56 -42.52
CA ASN A 83 -9.22 -20.47 -43.06
C ASN A 83 -10.65 -19.97 -42.83
N PHE A 84 -10.93 -19.29 -41.69
CA PHE A 84 -12.24 -18.67 -41.46
C PHE A 84 -12.58 -17.62 -42.55
N VAL A 85 -11.57 -16.89 -43.06
CA VAL A 85 -11.76 -15.93 -44.16
C VAL A 85 -12.11 -16.65 -45.45
N LYS A 86 -11.44 -17.77 -45.72
CA LYS A 86 -11.73 -18.60 -46.89
C LYS A 86 -13.16 -19.16 -46.83
N LEU A 87 -13.54 -19.74 -45.68
CA LEU A 87 -14.90 -20.26 -45.45
C LEU A 87 -15.95 -19.16 -45.58
N PHE A 88 -15.66 -17.97 -45.06
CA PHE A 88 -16.52 -16.80 -45.21
C PHE A 88 -16.66 -16.39 -46.69
N LEU A 89 -15.57 -16.24 -47.43
CA LEU A 89 -15.60 -15.82 -48.84
C LEU A 89 -16.29 -16.85 -49.74
N ASP A 90 -16.11 -18.14 -49.45
CA ASP A 90 -16.74 -19.23 -50.21
C ASP A 90 -18.25 -19.35 -49.91
N GLY A 91 -18.69 -18.93 -48.72
CA GLY A 91 -20.08 -19.07 -48.25
C GLY A 91 -20.92 -17.78 -48.24
N THR A 92 -20.30 -16.60 -48.40
CA THR A 92 -21.00 -15.33 -48.24
C THR A 92 -21.77 -14.90 -49.48
N THR A 93 -22.98 -14.38 -49.27
CA THR A 93 -23.80 -13.73 -50.30
C THR A 93 -23.64 -12.21 -50.29
N ALA A 94 -22.80 -11.67 -49.39
CA ALA A 94 -22.65 -10.25 -49.21
C ALA A 94 -21.60 -9.66 -50.17
N SER A 95 -21.87 -8.45 -50.67
CA SER A 95 -20.99 -7.73 -51.59
C SER A 95 -20.47 -6.45 -50.96
N LEU A 96 -19.15 -6.21 -51.05
CA LEU A 96 -18.53 -4.96 -50.60
C LEU A 96 -19.02 -3.74 -51.38
N GLY A 97 -19.54 -3.94 -52.60
CA GLY A 97 -20.08 -2.88 -53.46
C GLY A 97 -21.54 -2.49 -53.16
N ASP A 98 -22.24 -3.26 -52.32
CA ASP A 98 -23.64 -3.00 -51.96
C ASP A 98 -23.84 -2.95 -50.43
N PRO A 99 -23.91 -1.75 -49.84
CA PRO A 99 -24.12 -1.55 -48.40
C PRO A 99 -25.40 -2.19 -47.84
N SER A 100 -26.40 -2.49 -48.67
CA SER A 100 -27.62 -3.16 -48.23
C SER A 100 -27.38 -4.62 -47.77
N THR A 101 -26.26 -5.21 -48.20
CA THR A 101 -25.87 -6.58 -47.85
C THR A 101 -25.00 -6.68 -46.59
N TRP A 102 -24.52 -5.54 -46.06
CA TRP A 102 -23.65 -5.48 -44.87
C TRP A 102 -24.28 -5.97 -43.57
N PRO A 103 -25.60 -5.81 -43.32
CA PRO A 103 -26.24 -6.46 -42.18
C PRO A 103 -26.17 -7.99 -42.22
N GLY A 104 -26.07 -8.58 -43.43
CA GLY A 104 -25.89 -10.02 -43.62
C GLY A 104 -24.49 -10.49 -43.22
N LEU A 105 -23.44 -9.69 -43.52
CA LEU A 105 -22.07 -9.94 -43.07
C LEU A 105 -21.97 -10.09 -41.55
N LEU A 106 -22.68 -9.23 -40.80
CA LEU A 106 -22.66 -9.25 -39.33
C LEU A 106 -23.43 -10.44 -38.71
N ARG A 107 -24.21 -11.17 -39.52
CA ARG A 107 -24.96 -12.35 -39.10
C ARG A 107 -24.28 -13.66 -39.53
N ASP A 108 -23.19 -13.59 -40.28
CA ASP A 108 -22.46 -14.77 -40.73
C ASP A 108 -21.79 -15.48 -39.54
N PRO A 109 -21.90 -16.82 -39.46
CA PRO A 109 -21.29 -17.58 -38.37
C PRO A 109 -19.79 -17.40 -38.19
N ASN A 110 -19.04 -17.40 -39.29
CA ASN A 110 -17.59 -17.28 -39.26
C ASN A 110 -17.16 -15.87 -38.81
N VAL A 111 -17.97 -14.85 -39.12
CA VAL A 111 -17.72 -13.46 -38.71
C VAL A 111 -17.98 -13.26 -37.23
N TYR A 112 -19.10 -13.77 -36.70
CA TYR A 112 -19.34 -13.65 -35.25
C TYR A 112 -18.32 -14.48 -34.46
N GLU A 113 -17.95 -15.68 -34.92
CA GLU A 113 -16.97 -16.55 -34.25
C GLU A 113 -15.61 -15.86 -34.17
N ALA A 114 -15.14 -15.30 -35.28
CA ALA A 114 -13.91 -14.53 -35.29
C ALA A 114 -13.97 -13.30 -34.37
N ALA A 115 -15.11 -12.59 -34.35
CA ALA A 115 -15.31 -11.44 -33.46
C ALA A 115 -15.31 -11.85 -31.97
N PHE A 116 -15.92 -12.97 -31.60
CA PHE A 116 -15.94 -13.46 -30.22
C PHE A 116 -14.58 -13.97 -29.76
N ASN A 117 -13.78 -14.59 -30.63
CA ASN A 117 -12.41 -14.98 -30.32
C ASN A 117 -11.53 -13.75 -30.05
N VAL A 118 -11.63 -12.71 -30.88
CA VAL A 118 -10.99 -11.42 -30.56
C VAL A 118 -11.50 -10.88 -29.22
N LEU A 119 -12.81 -10.84 -28.99
CA LEU A 119 -13.39 -10.28 -27.76
C LEU A 119 -12.99 -11.04 -26.49
N LEU A 120 -12.80 -12.36 -26.58
CA LEU A 120 -12.48 -13.24 -25.46
C LEU A 120 -11.23 -12.79 -24.70
N LEU A 121 -10.17 -12.39 -25.42
CA LEU A 121 -8.90 -11.96 -24.82
C LEU A 121 -8.69 -10.44 -24.77
N VAL A 122 -9.65 -9.62 -25.21
CA VAL A 122 -9.61 -8.16 -25.01
C VAL A 122 -9.43 -7.78 -23.53
N PRO A 123 -10.20 -8.33 -22.57
CA PRO A 123 -9.99 -7.99 -21.16
C PRO A 123 -8.59 -8.37 -20.66
N LEU A 124 -8.03 -9.51 -21.08
CA LEU A 124 -6.66 -9.91 -20.74
C LEU A 124 -5.66 -8.82 -21.14
N GLY A 125 -5.76 -8.32 -22.38
CA GLY A 125 -4.94 -7.20 -22.87
C GLY A 125 -5.03 -5.94 -22.01
N MET A 126 -6.26 -5.58 -21.60
CA MET A 126 -6.51 -4.43 -20.74
C MET A 126 -5.88 -4.61 -19.34
N TYR A 127 -6.08 -5.76 -18.69
CA TYR A 127 -5.47 -6.05 -17.39
C TYR A 127 -3.95 -6.09 -17.45
N LEU A 128 -3.39 -6.69 -18.50
CA LEU A 128 -1.94 -6.77 -18.69
C LEU A 128 -1.33 -5.37 -18.79
N ARG A 129 -1.96 -4.45 -19.52
CA ARG A 129 -1.48 -3.06 -19.62
C ARG A 129 -1.70 -2.27 -18.32
N TYR A 130 -2.90 -2.32 -17.75
CA TYR A 130 -3.27 -1.45 -16.63
C TYR A 130 -2.75 -1.96 -15.28
N TYR A 131 -3.06 -3.20 -14.92
CA TYR A 131 -2.73 -3.74 -13.60
C TYR A 131 -1.33 -4.35 -13.55
N PHE A 132 -0.98 -5.20 -14.54
CA PHE A 132 0.31 -5.90 -14.56
C PHE A 132 1.45 -5.08 -15.21
N ARG A 133 1.12 -3.96 -15.85
CA ARG A 133 2.06 -3.06 -16.57
C ARG A 133 2.99 -3.79 -17.55
N ARG A 134 2.44 -4.74 -18.30
CA ARG A 134 3.16 -5.40 -19.39
C ARG A 134 3.26 -4.48 -20.59
N THR A 135 4.37 -4.60 -21.31
CA THR A 135 4.57 -3.94 -22.61
C THR A 135 3.78 -4.65 -23.71
N TRP A 136 3.64 -4.02 -24.88
CA TRP A 136 2.85 -4.56 -25.99
C TRP A 136 3.34 -5.96 -26.42
N TRP A 137 4.65 -6.20 -26.47
CA TRP A 137 5.22 -7.49 -26.88
C TRP A 137 5.05 -8.56 -25.80
N GLN A 138 5.13 -8.18 -24.51
CA GLN A 138 4.81 -9.09 -23.41
C GLN A 138 3.34 -9.47 -23.44
N THR A 139 2.45 -8.52 -23.74
CA THR A 139 1.03 -8.81 -23.91
C THR A 139 0.76 -9.74 -25.08
N LEU A 140 1.45 -9.55 -26.21
CA LEU A 140 1.36 -10.46 -27.36
C LEU A 140 1.77 -11.88 -26.99
N ILE A 141 2.94 -12.05 -26.35
CA ILE A 141 3.44 -13.36 -25.93
C ILE A 141 2.50 -14.01 -24.91
N ILE A 142 2.05 -13.27 -23.90
CA ILE A 142 1.13 -13.81 -22.89
C ILE A 142 -0.21 -14.19 -23.53
N GLY A 143 -0.75 -13.34 -24.40
CA GLY A 143 -1.99 -13.63 -25.15
C GLY A 143 -1.85 -14.90 -25.97
N PHE A 144 -0.74 -15.03 -26.72
CA PHE A 144 -0.39 -16.23 -27.48
C PHE A 144 -0.26 -17.48 -26.60
N CYS A 145 0.46 -17.40 -25.47
CA CYS A 145 0.62 -18.54 -24.57
C CYS A 145 -0.70 -18.96 -23.91
N VAL A 146 -1.59 -18.02 -23.58
CA VAL A 146 -2.91 -18.32 -23.00
C VAL A 146 -3.78 -19.04 -24.02
N THR A 147 -3.84 -18.56 -25.26
CA THR A 147 -4.61 -19.26 -26.30
C THR A 147 -3.95 -20.58 -26.70
N LEU A 148 -2.62 -20.68 -26.73
CA LEU A 148 -1.95 -21.95 -26.96
C LEU A 148 -2.28 -22.97 -25.86
N PHE A 149 -2.36 -22.52 -24.61
CA PHE A 149 -2.80 -23.37 -23.50
C PHE A 149 -4.23 -23.87 -23.69
N TYR A 150 -5.13 -23.04 -24.21
CA TYR A 150 -6.50 -23.43 -24.57
C TYR A 150 -6.54 -24.51 -25.65
N GLU A 151 -5.92 -24.25 -26.80
CA GLU A 151 -5.89 -25.19 -27.93
C GLU A 151 -5.21 -26.52 -27.55
N THR A 152 -4.10 -26.45 -26.80
CA THR A 152 -3.39 -27.63 -26.30
C THR A 152 -4.25 -28.42 -25.31
N SER A 153 -5.02 -27.74 -24.45
CA SER A 153 -5.92 -28.42 -23.51
C SER A 153 -7.06 -29.15 -24.24
N GLN A 154 -7.49 -28.68 -25.41
CA GLN A 154 -8.54 -29.33 -26.19
C GLN A 154 -8.02 -30.55 -26.96
N ILE A 155 -6.90 -30.42 -27.67
CA ILE A 155 -6.32 -31.53 -28.45
C ILE A 155 -5.80 -32.66 -27.57
N THR A 156 -5.41 -32.37 -26.33
CA THR A 156 -4.97 -33.39 -25.36
C THR A 156 -6.10 -34.00 -24.54
N GLY A 157 -7.37 -33.65 -24.80
CA GLY A 157 -8.49 -34.13 -24.01
C GLY A 157 -8.40 -33.71 -22.54
N LEU A 158 -8.13 -32.43 -22.27
CA LEU A 158 -7.82 -31.88 -20.95
C LEU A 158 -6.66 -32.63 -20.27
N TRP A 159 -5.52 -32.74 -20.96
CA TRP A 159 -4.32 -33.38 -20.41
C TRP A 159 -4.54 -34.85 -20.00
N GLY A 160 -5.30 -35.59 -20.82
CA GLY A 160 -5.60 -37.01 -20.61
C GLY A 160 -6.78 -37.31 -19.69
N VAL A 161 -7.59 -36.31 -19.32
CA VAL A 161 -8.86 -36.54 -18.61
C VAL A 161 -9.91 -37.17 -19.54
N TYR A 162 -9.86 -36.85 -20.82
CA TYR A 162 -10.61 -37.46 -21.92
C TYR A 162 -9.63 -38.20 -22.85
N GLU A 163 -10.04 -39.38 -23.34
CA GLU A 163 -9.17 -40.24 -24.16
C GLU A 163 -8.91 -39.66 -25.56
N HIS A 164 -9.81 -38.79 -26.03
CA HIS A 164 -9.77 -38.19 -27.36
C HIS A 164 -9.99 -36.67 -27.32
N PRO A 165 -9.51 -35.94 -28.34
CA PRO A 165 -9.88 -34.54 -28.56
C PRO A 165 -11.40 -34.41 -28.67
N TYR A 166 -11.98 -33.48 -27.93
CA TYR A 166 -13.43 -33.24 -27.95
C TYR A 166 -13.81 -31.90 -28.59
N ARG A 167 -12.82 -31.07 -28.93
CA ARG A 167 -12.97 -29.78 -29.61
C ARG A 167 -11.79 -29.60 -30.57
N LEU A 168 -12.05 -28.92 -31.69
CA LEU A 168 -11.08 -28.71 -32.75
C LEU A 168 -9.97 -27.76 -32.28
N PHE A 169 -8.72 -28.17 -32.47
CA PHE A 169 -7.57 -27.27 -32.39
C PHE A 169 -7.56 -26.38 -33.64
N ASP A 170 -7.59 -25.06 -33.47
CA ASP A 170 -7.64 -24.11 -34.59
C ASP A 170 -6.54 -23.04 -34.50
N VAL A 171 -5.71 -22.95 -35.56
CA VAL A 171 -4.67 -21.92 -35.67
C VAL A 171 -5.29 -20.52 -35.84
N ASP A 172 -6.48 -20.40 -36.43
CA ASP A 172 -7.17 -19.13 -36.54
C ASP A 172 -7.60 -18.60 -35.17
N ASP A 173 -8.06 -19.47 -34.27
CA ASP A 173 -8.42 -19.11 -32.90
C ASP A 173 -7.22 -18.59 -32.13
N LEU A 174 -6.06 -19.25 -32.29
CA LEU A 174 -4.79 -18.80 -31.74
C LEU A 174 -4.42 -17.38 -32.20
N MET A 175 -4.62 -17.07 -33.48
CA MET A 175 -4.32 -15.77 -34.06
C MET A 175 -5.32 -14.69 -33.60
N LEU A 176 -6.61 -15.00 -33.61
CA LEU A 176 -7.69 -14.07 -33.29
C LEU A 176 -7.72 -13.75 -31.79
N ASN A 177 -7.52 -14.74 -30.92
CA ASN A 177 -7.39 -14.54 -29.48
C ASN A 177 -6.15 -13.68 -29.17
N ALA A 178 -5.00 -13.94 -29.81
CA ALA A 178 -3.80 -13.12 -29.64
C ALA A 178 -4.03 -11.66 -30.12
N LEU A 179 -4.73 -11.48 -31.23
CA LEU A 179 -5.17 -10.16 -31.70
C LEU A 179 -6.09 -9.48 -30.68
N GLY A 180 -7.01 -10.22 -30.05
CA GLY A 180 -7.85 -9.77 -28.95
C GLY A 180 -7.07 -9.15 -27.81
N ALA A 181 -6.04 -9.85 -27.32
CA ALA A 181 -5.15 -9.33 -26.28
C ALA A 181 -4.48 -8.00 -26.71
N MET A 182 -4.11 -7.86 -27.98
CA MET A 182 -3.51 -6.63 -28.50
C MET A 182 -4.51 -5.48 -28.64
N VAL A 183 -5.73 -5.76 -29.11
CA VAL A 183 -6.82 -4.78 -29.16
C VAL A 183 -7.10 -4.24 -27.76
N GLY A 184 -7.24 -5.12 -26.77
CA GLY A 184 -7.40 -4.74 -25.37
C GLY A 184 -6.24 -3.90 -24.83
N PHE A 185 -5.00 -4.24 -25.18
CA PHE A 185 -3.84 -3.44 -24.84
C PHE A 185 -3.96 -2.01 -25.40
N TRP A 186 -4.27 -1.84 -26.69
CA TRP A 186 -4.35 -0.51 -27.31
C TRP A 186 -5.53 0.31 -26.78
N MET A 187 -6.70 -0.30 -26.62
CA MET A 187 -7.90 0.34 -26.05
C MET A 187 -7.66 0.89 -24.65
N MET A 188 -6.84 0.21 -23.86
CA MET A 188 -6.54 0.65 -22.50
C MET A 188 -5.70 1.95 -22.49
N GLY A 189 -4.97 2.29 -23.56
CA GLY A 189 -4.13 3.49 -23.62
C GLY A 189 -4.86 4.81 -23.35
N PRO A 190 -5.92 5.14 -24.12
CA PRO A 190 -6.77 6.29 -23.83
C PRO A 190 -7.41 6.24 -22.43
N ALA A 191 -7.82 5.07 -21.97
CA ALA A 191 -8.48 4.90 -20.66
C ALA A 191 -7.56 5.20 -19.47
N LEU A 192 -6.23 5.02 -19.62
CA LEU A 192 -5.25 5.40 -18.59
C LEU A 192 -5.25 6.90 -18.25
N ARG A 193 -5.81 7.77 -19.10
CA ARG A 193 -5.95 9.21 -18.80
C ARG A 193 -7.02 9.52 -17.76
N VAL A 194 -7.94 8.58 -17.52
CA VAL A 194 -9.10 8.76 -16.63
C VAL A 194 -9.04 7.80 -15.45
N LEU A 195 -8.48 6.60 -15.63
CA LEU A 195 -8.35 5.64 -14.54
C LEU A 195 -7.33 6.08 -13.49
N PRO A 196 -7.56 5.78 -12.19
CA PRO A 196 -6.59 6.04 -11.14
C PRO A 196 -5.26 5.31 -11.38
N ASP A 197 -4.14 5.97 -11.12
CA ASP A 197 -2.84 5.30 -11.16
C ASP A 197 -2.72 4.30 -10.01
N MET A 198 -2.46 3.04 -10.34
CA MET A 198 -2.24 1.97 -9.37
C MET A 198 -1.00 2.22 -8.48
N ARG A 199 -0.05 3.07 -8.89
CA ARG A 199 1.07 3.54 -8.06
C ARG A 199 0.56 4.33 -6.86
N LEU A 200 -0.22 5.39 -7.11
CA LEU A 200 -0.82 6.24 -6.08
C LEU A 200 -1.73 5.44 -5.14
N VAL A 201 -2.51 4.51 -5.69
CA VAL A 201 -3.36 3.61 -4.89
C VAL A 201 -2.53 2.73 -3.94
N ASN A 202 -1.36 2.25 -4.38
CA ASN A 202 -0.48 1.45 -3.52
C ASN A 202 0.24 2.30 -2.45
N GLU A 203 0.51 3.57 -2.74
CA GLU A 203 1.11 4.50 -1.77
C GLU A 203 0.12 4.91 -0.69
N GLU A 204 -1.09 5.32 -1.08
CA GLU A 204 -2.18 5.56 -0.13
C GLU A 204 -2.41 4.31 0.75
N ALA A 205 -2.33 3.13 0.15
CA ALA A 205 -2.42 1.88 0.87
C ALA A 205 -1.25 1.61 1.82
N ARG A 206 -0.02 2.06 1.50
CA ARG A 206 1.14 1.98 2.41
C ARG A 206 0.99 2.93 3.60
N GLU A 207 0.55 4.16 3.35
CA GLU A 207 0.25 5.14 4.40
C GLU A 207 -0.84 4.65 5.34
N ASP A 208 -1.93 4.12 4.77
CA ASP A 208 -2.98 3.49 5.56
C ASP A 208 -2.49 2.24 6.30
N GLY A 209 -1.52 1.52 5.72
CA GLY A 209 -0.86 0.36 6.29
C GLY A 209 0.03 0.62 7.52
N VAL A 210 0.35 1.88 7.81
CA VAL A 210 0.96 2.30 9.09
C VAL A 210 -0.03 2.07 10.25
N ARG A 211 -1.33 2.07 9.97
CA ARG A 211 -2.39 1.80 10.95
C ARG A 211 -2.91 0.38 10.79
N ALA A 212 -3.04 -0.32 11.91
CA ALA A 212 -3.64 -1.64 11.89
C ALA A 212 -5.16 -1.51 11.75
N SER A 213 -5.68 -1.79 10.55
CA SER A 213 -7.11 -1.83 10.25
C SER A 213 -7.84 -2.88 11.11
N ALA A 214 -9.15 -2.71 11.28
CA ALA A 214 -9.99 -3.69 11.99
C ALA A 214 -9.93 -5.06 11.31
N THR A 215 -9.95 -5.09 9.96
CA THR A 215 -9.85 -6.31 9.16
C THR A 215 -8.51 -7.03 9.32
N ARG A 216 -7.37 -6.31 9.36
CA ARG A 216 -6.05 -6.89 9.62
C ARG A 216 -5.94 -7.51 11.01
N ARG A 217 -6.54 -6.84 12.02
CA ARG A 217 -6.59 -7.35 13.40
C ARG A 217 -7.49 -8.58 13.52
N GLY A 218 -8.68 -8.53 12.92
CA GLY A 218 -9.60 -9.67 12.86
C GLY A 218 -8.95 -10.86 12.18
N LEU A 219 -8.25 -10.64 11.07
CA LEU A 219 -7.50 -11.68 10.38
C LEU A 219 -6.38 -12.27 11.24
N SER A 220 -5.60 -11.44 11.95
CA SER A 220 -4.57 -11.99 12.86
C SER A 220 -5.19 -12.87 13.95
N PHE A 221 -6.30 -12.41 14.54
CA PHE A 221 -7.01 -13.17 15.57
C PHE A 221 -7.56 -14.49 15.03
N PHE A 222 -8.13 -14.49 13.81
CA PHE A 222 -8.62 -15.70 13.16
C PHE A 222 -7.49 -16.71 12.89
N VAL A 223 -6.34 -16.24 12.39
CA VAL A 223 -5.16 -17.11 12.18
C VAL A 223 -4.67 -17.70 13.50
N ASP A 224 -4.58 -16.90 14.57
CA ASP A 224 -4.17 -17.37 15.89
C ASP A 224 -5.18 -18.38 16.47
N LEU A 225 -6.48 -18.12 16.32
CA LEU A 225 -7.54 -19.01 16.78
C LEU A 225 -7.49 -20.34 16.03
N LEU A 226 -7.38 -20.31 14.69
CA LEU A 226 -7.26 -21.51 13.88
C LEU A 226 -6.03 -22.33 14.25
N ALA A 227 -4.88 -21.68 14.48
CA ALA A 227 -3.66 -22.36 14.88
C ALA A 227 -3.79 -23.00 16.27
N ALA A 228 -4.44 -22.33 17.22
CA ALA A 228 -4.72 -22.87 18.55
C ALA A 228 -5.65 -24.11 18.47
N GLN A 229 -6.68 -24.04 17.63
CA GLN A 229 -7.62 -25.15 17.42
C GLN A 229 -6.96 -26.36 16.75
N ILE A 230 -6.14 -26.14 15.72
CA ILE A 230 -5.36 -27.21 15.08
C ILE A 230 -4.40 -27.84 16.09
N ALA A 231 -3.72 -27.04 16.92
CA ALA A 231 -2.81 -27.55 17.95
C ALA A 231 -3.55 -28.39 18.99
N ALA A 232 -4.68 -27.90 19.51
CA ALA A 232 -5.51 -28.64 20.45
C ALA A 232 -6.03 -29.96 19.86
N GLY A 233 -6.60 -29.92 18.65
CA GLY A 233 -7.10 -31.10 17.95
C GLY A 233 -6.01 -32.12 17.65
N THR A 234 -4.79 -31.67 17.33
CA THR A 234 -3.64 -32.57 17.14
C THR A 234 -3.26 -33.25 18.45
N VAL A 235 -3.19 -32.51 19.57
CA VAL A 235 -2.88 -33.08 20.89
C VAL A 235 -3.94 -34.09 21.32
N VAL A 236 -5.23 -33.75 21.16
CA VAL A 236 -6.35 -34.64 21.49
C VAL A 236 -6.32 -35.89 20.61
N GLY A 237 -6.14 -35.74 19.29
CA GLY A 237 -6.10 -36.87 18.36
C GLY A 237 -4.93 -37.82 18.63
N VAL A 238 -3.74 -37.28 18.95
CA VAL A 238 -2.59 -38.10 19.36
C VAL A 238 -2.85 -38.78 20.70
N ALA A 239 -3.40 -38.07 21.69
CA ALA A 239 -3.72 -38.65 23.00
C ALA A 239 -4.75 -39.78 22.87
N GLU A 240 -5.79 -39.59 22.06
CA GLU A 240 -6.79 -40.61 21.77
C GLU A 240 -6.18 -41.83 21.07
N ALA A 241 -5.31 -41.62 20.06
CA ALA A 241 -4.59 -42.69 19.38
C ALA A 241 -3.65 -43.50 20.32
N LEU A 242 -3.16 -42.87 21.39
CA LEU A 242 -2.36 -43.51 22.44
C LEU A 242 -3.20 -44.15 23.56
N GLY A 243 -4.53 -44.16 23.44
CA GLY A 243 -5.44 -44.78 24.42
C GLY A 243 -5.73 -43.92 25.65
N ALA A 244 -5.40 -42.62 25.63
CA ALA A 244 -5.62 -41.73 26.77
C ALA A 244 -7.10 -41.60 27.18
N ARG A 245 -8.04 -41.77 26.24
CA ARG A 245 -9.47 -41.71 26.53
C ARG A 245 -9.90 -42.78 27.52
N ALA A 246 -9.52 -44.04 27.27
CA ALA A 246 -9.82 -45.15 28.16
C ALA A 246 -9.15 -44.95 29.53
N ALA A 247 -7.91 -44.42 29.55
CA ALA A 247 -7.21 -44.12 30.80
C ALA A 247 -7.92 -43.02 31.62
N VAL A 248 -8.35 -41.93 30.99
CA VAL A 248 -9.07 -40.81 31.64
C VAL A 248 -10.41 -41.27 32.19
N GLU A 249 -11.18 -42.02 31.39
CA GLU A 249 -12.48 -42.57 31.83
C GLU A 249 -12.30 -43.59 32.96
N SER A 250 -11.24 -44.43 32.93
CA SER A 250 -10.93 -45.37 34.01
C SER A 250 -10.50 -44.70 35.32
N ALA A 251 -9.95 -43.48 35.23
CA ALA A 251 -9.60 -42.66 36.39
C ALA A 251 -10.80 -41.87 36.95
N GLY A 252 -12.00 -42.06 36.40
CA GLY A 252 -13.23 -41.37 36.83
C GLY A 252 -13.32 -39.91 36.36
N ALA A 253 -12.48 -39.50 35.42
CA ALA A 253 -12.53 -38.16 34.82
C ALA A 253 -13.25 -38.18 33.48
N GLY A 254 -13.98 -37.11 33.16
CA GLY A 254 -14.68 -36.99 31.87
C GLY A 254 -13.72 -36.62 30.74
N TRP A 255 -13.66 -37.42 29.67
CA TRP A 255 -12.86 -37.12 28.47
C TRP A 255 -13.16 -35.72 27.90
N GLY A 256 -14.43 -35.30 27.91
CA GLY A 256 -14.82 -33.96 27.48
C GLY A 256 -14.17 -32.83 28.30
N LEU A 257 -14.01 -33.00 29.61
CA LEU A 257 -13.30 -32.03 30.46
C LEU A 257 -11.80 -31.99 30.14
N ALA A 258 -11.21 -33.15 29.85
CA ALA A 258 -9.81 -33.23 29.42
C ALA A 258 -9.60 -32.52 28.07
N VAL A 259 -10.48 -32.73 27.10
CA VAL A 259 -10.47 -32.03 25.80
C VAL A 259 -10.59 -30.52 25.99
N GLN A 260 -11.57 -30.06 26.77
CA GLN A 260 -11.73 -28.62 27.08
C GLN A 260 -10.48 -28.04 27.75
N ALA A 261 -9.86 -28.76 28.69
CA ALA A 261 -8.63 -28.33 29.34
C ALA A 261 -7.48 -28.15 28.33
N VAL A 262 -7.35 -29.07 27.37
CA VAL A 262 -6.37 -28.96 26.27
C VAL A 262 -6.66 -27.76 25.37
N GLU A 263 -7.93 -27.52 25.02
CA GLU A 263 -8.34 -26.34 24.24
C GLU A 263 -8.03 -25.02 24.96
N PHE A 264 -8.36 -24.92 26.25
CA PHE A 264 -8.00 -23.76 27.07
C PHE A 264 -6.50 -23.57 27.19
N ALA A 265 -5.73 -24.65 27.38
CA ALA A 265 -4.28 -24.60 27.41
C ALA A 265 -3.70 -24.12 26.07
N ALA A 266 -4.25 -24.57 24.94
CA ALA A 266 -3.84 -24.11 23.62
C ALA A 266 -4.16 -22.62 23.41
N LEU A 267 -5.34 -22.15 23.80
CA LEU A 267 -5.70 -20.73 23.75
C LEU A 267 -4.78 -19.88 24.62
N ALA A 268 -4.50 -20.32 25.85
CA ALA A 268 -3.57 -19.65 26.76
C ALA A 268 -2.14 -19.62 26.19
N ALA A 269 -1.69 -20.71 25.57
CA ALA A 269 -0.40 -20.76 24.91
C ALA A 269 -0.31 -19.72 23.77
N PHE A 270 -1.27 -19.72 22.83
CA PHE A 270 -1.24 -18.85 21.66
C PHE A 270 -1.50 -17.37 21.95
N PHE A 271 -2.34 -17.05 22.93
CA PHE A 271 -2.75 -15.68 23.21
C PHE A 271 -2.10 -15.07 24.46
N ALA A 272 -1.54 -15.85 25.39
CA ALA A 272 -0.87 -15.31 26.56
C ALA A 272 0.62 -15.64 26.59
N VAL A 273 1.00 -16.92 26.54
CA VAL A 273 2.38 -17.38 26.76
C VAL A 273 3.29 -16.98 25.59
N ILE A 274 2.93 -17.40 24.36
CA ILE A 274 3.70 -17.10 23.15
C ILE A 274 3.92 -15.58 22.99
N PRO A 275 2.90 -14.71 23.00
CA PRO A 275 3.11 -13.28 22.86
C PRO A 275 3.87 -12.65 24.04
N ALA A 276 3.75 -13.18 25.26
CA ALA A 276 4.57 -12.70 26.39
C ALA A 276 6.07 -12.96 26.16
N LEU A 277 6.42 -14.14 25.63
CA LEU A 277 7.79 -14.52 25.29
C LEU A 277 8.28 -13.87 23.98
N ALA A 278 7.38 -13.62 23.02
CA ALA A 278 7.68 -13.10 21.69
C ALA A 278 7.60 -11.57 21.58
N HIS A 279 7.76 -10.85 22.70
CA HIS A 279 7.70 -9.39 22.76
C HIS A 279 6.42 -8.81 22.12
N GLY A 280 5.28 -9.33 22.53
CA GLY A 280 3.95 -8.88 22.12
C GLY A 280 3.52 -9.36 20.74
N ARG A 281 4.06 -10.45 20.20
CA ARG A 281 3.69 -10.98 18.87
C ARG A 281 3.12 -12.39 18.96
N THR A 282 1.87 -12.58 18.54
CA THR A 282 1.29 -13.91 18.24
C THR A 282 1.73 -14.42 16.86
N LEU A 283 1.34 -15.64 16.48
CA LEU A 283 1.67 -16.22 15.17
C LEU A 283 1.05 -15.41 14.02
N GLY A 284 -0.26 -15.16 14.08
CA GLY A 284 -1.00 -14.35 13.13
C GLY A 284 -0.51 -12.90 13.11
N GLN A 285 -0.08 -12.36 14.25
CA GLN A 285 0.54 -11.03 14.28
C GLN A 285 1.90 -11.00 13.58
N ARG A 286 2.77 -12.02 13.75
CA ARG A 286 4.02 -12.13 12.96
C ARG A 286 3.73 -12.25 11.47
N LEU A 287 2.75 -13.07 11.09
CA LEU A 287 2.35 -13.25 9.70
C LEU A 287 1.91 -11.92 9.07
N LEU A 288 1.17 -11.10 9.82
CA LEU A 288 0.62 -9.83 9.36
C LEU A 288 1.41 -8.60 9.81
N LYS A 289 2.67 -8.71 10.26
CA LYS A 289 3.49 -7.58 10.74
C LYS A 289 2.75 -6.67 11.75
N LEU A 290 2.14 -7.28 12.74
CA LEU A 290 1.48 -6.64 13.88
C LEU A 290 2.24 -6.94 15.17
N ARG A 291 2.04 -6.09 16.18
CA ARG A 291 2.56 -6.29 17.53
C ARG A 291 1.68 -5.59 18.58
N ILE A 292 1.61 -6.16 19.76
CA ILE A 292 1.03 -5.58 20.98
C ILE A 292 2.10 -4.74 21.68
N VAL A 293 1.79 -3.45 21.83
CA VAL A 293 2.65 -2.45 22.49
C VAL A 293 1.79 -1.59 23.42
N ARG A 294 2.42 -0.73 24.23
CA ARG A 294 1.69 0.34 24.93
C ARG A 294 1.29 1.46 23.95
N PRO A 295 0.39 2.39 24.33
CA PRO A 295 -0.04 3.48 23.45
C PRO A 295 1.09 4.37 22.92
N ASP A 296 2.23 4.42 23.62
CA ASP A 296 3.45 5.15 23.28
C ASP A 296 4.47 4.32 22.49
N ALA A 297 4.06 3.16 21.96
CA ALA A 297 4.90 2.19 21.24
C ALA A 297 6.04 1.52 22.05
N SER A 298 6.05 1.69 23.38
CA SER A 298 6.97 0.93 24.24
C SER A 298 6.54 -0.55 24.30
N PRO A 299 7.47 -1.48 24.62
CA PRO A 299 7.11 -2.87 24.87
C PRO A 299 6.02 -3.01 25.95
N ALA A 300 4.99 -3.82 25.66
CA ALA A 300 3.99 -4.19 26.65
C ALA A 300 4.60 -5.17 27.66
N ARG A 301 4.23 -5.04 28.95
CA ARG A 301 4.64 -6.00 29.98
C ARG A 301 3.83 -7.29 29.83
N TRP A 302 4.40 -8.42 30.25
CA TRP A 302 3.77 -9.74 30.11
C TRP A 302 2.34 -9.79 30.68
N TYR A 303 2.12 -9.20 31.88
CA TYR A 303 0.80 -9.19 32.52
C TYR A 303 -0.22 -8.33 31.76
N GLN A 304 0.22 -7.32 31.00
CA GLN A 304 -0.69 -6.52 30.17
C GLN A 304 -1.19 -7.33 28.97
N ILE A 305 -0.37 -8.24 28.45
CA ILE A 305 -0.74 -9.17 27.37
C ILE A 305 -1.75 -10.19 27.90
N VAL A 306 -1.47 -10.80 29.06
CA VAL A 306 -2.40 -11.70 29.75
C VAL A 306 -3.72 -11.01 30.01
N ALA A 307 -3.70 -9.81 30.60
CA ALA A 307 -4.91 -9.02 30.86
C ALA A 307 -5.67 -8.67 29.58
N ARG A 308 -4.97 -8.31 28.49
CA ARG A 308 -5.59 -7.97 27.20
C ARG A 308 -6.44 -9.12 26.66
N TYR A 309 -5.91 -10.33 26.66
CA TYR A 309 -6.61 -11.50 26.13
C TYR A 309 -7.56 -12.12 27.14
N GLY A 310 -7.21 -12.14 28.43
CA GLY A 310 -8.12 -12.53 29.50
C GLY A 310 -9.40 -11.68 29.49
N LEU A 311 -9.28 -10.36 29.37
CA LEU A 311 -10.44 -9.47 29.19
C LEU A 311 -11.16 -9.69 27.86
N LEU A 312 -10.45 -10.07 26.79
CA LEU A 312 -11.11 -10.40 25.52
C LEU A 312 -11.98 -11.64 25.66
N PHE A 313 -11.44 -12.73 26.21
CA PHE A 313 -12.18 -13.96 26.44
C PHE A 313 -13.30 -13.77 27.47
N LEU A 314 -13.06 -13.02 28.54
CA LEU A 314 -14.10 -12.69 29.52
C LEU A 314 -15.25 -11.92 28.88
N LEU A 315 -14.97 -10.93 28.01
CA LEU A 315 -16.00 -10.11 27.38
C LEU A 315 -16.66 -10.77 26.16
N ALA A 316 -15.96 -11.70 25.48
CA ALA A 316 -16.43 -12.29 24.24
C ALA A 316 -16.94 -13.73 24.39
N TRP A 317 -16.43 -14.52 25.33
CA TRP A 317 -16.81 -15.92 25.53
C TRP A 317 -17.74 -16.11 26.73
N ALA A 318 -17.45 -15.49 27.88
CA ALA A 318 -18.25 -15.68 29.09
C ALA A 318 -19.75 -15.34 28.92
N PRO A 319 -20.15 -14.29 28.18
CA PRO A 319 -21.57 -14.04 27.92
C PRO A 319 -22.26 -15.16 27.13
N PHE A 320 -21.55 -15.80 26.20
CA PHE A 320 -22.10 -16.92 25.42
C PHE A 320 -22.14 -18.21 26.23
N ALA A 321 -21.11 -18.50 27.03
CA ALA A 321 -21.11 -19.64 27.93
C ALA A 321 -22.25 -19.53 28.96
N LEU A 322 -22.46 -18.33 29.51
CA LEU A 322 -23.58 -18.03 30.41
C LEU A 322 -24.92 -18.22 29.69
N LEU A 323 -25.06 -17.71 28.46
CA LEU A 323 -26.30 -17.86 27.68
C LEU A 323 -26.60 -19.34 27.41
N LEU A 324 -25.64 -20.11 26.91
CA LEU A 324 -25.81 -21.53 26.62
C LEU A 324 -26.24 -22.29 27.89
N GLY A 325 -25.55 -22.05 29.00
CA GLY A 325 -25.90 -22.65 30.29
C GLY A 325 -27.29 -22.27 30.79
N VAL A 326 -27.85 -21.12 30.39
CA VAL A 326 -29.22 -20.69 30.74
C VAL A 326 -30.26 -21.23 29.75
N VAL A 327 -29.92 -21.37 28.47
CA VAL A 327 -30.80 -21.94 27.44
C VAL A 327 -31.03 -23.43 27.67
N ASP A 328 -30.03 -24.15 28.17
CA ASP A 328 -30.10 -25.58 28.45
C ASP A 328 -30.88 -25.93 29.73
N LEU A 329 -31.33 -24.93 30.51
CA LEU A 329 -32.15 -25.15 31.71
C LEU A 329 -33.59 -25.48 31.32
N ASP A 330 -34.12 -26.57 31.85
CA ASP A 330 -35.54 -26.92 31.76
C ASP A 330 -36.33 -26.24 32.90
N PRO A 331 -37.22 -25.27 32.62
CA PRO A 331 -38.05 -24.63 33.65
C PRO A 331 -38.98 -25.61 34.38
N ALA A 332 -39.28 -26.77 33.77
CA ALA A 332 -40.08 -27.81 34.41
C ALA A 332 -39.34 -28.57 35.52
N GLN A 333 -38.00 -28.51 35.56
CA GLN A 333 -37.14 -29.23 36.51
C GLN A 333 -36.56 -28.34 37.63
N THR A 334 -37.10 -27.14 37.82
CA THR A 334 -36.59 -26.17 38.83
C THR A 334 -36.50 -26.72 40.27
N GLY A 335 -37.32 -27.73 40.63
CA GLY A 335 -37.29 -28.35 41.95
C GLY A 335 -36.03 -29.19 42.24
N GLU A 336 -35.30 -29.58 41.19
CA GLU A 336 -34.08 -30.40 41.29
C GLU A 336 -32.79 -29.54 41.12
N MET A 337 -32.95 -28.25 40.88
CA MET A 337 -31.87 -27.31 40.61
C MET A 337 -31.34 -26.64 41.88
N ASN A 338 -30.07 -26.21 41.85
CA ASN A 338 -29.55 -25.29 42.87
C ASN A 338 -30.24 -23.91 42.77
N ALA A 339 -30.18 -23.10 43.83
CA ALA A 339 -30.90 -21.83 43.91
C ALA A 339 -30.59 -20.87 42.74
N LEU A 340 -29.35 -20.83 42.26
CA LEU A 340 -28.95 -19.99 41.13
C LEU A 340 -29.54 -20.46 39.80
N ALA A 341 -29.48 -21.76 39.53
CA ALA A 341 -30.03 -22.37 38.32
C ALA A 341 -31.57 -22.30 38.29
N ALA A 342 -32.24 -22.51 39.43
CA ALA A 342 -33.69 -22.37 39.53
C ALA A 342 -34.15 -20.93 39.20
N VAL A 343 -33.47 -19.91 39.74
CA VAL A 343 -33.73 -18.50 39.41
C VAL A 343 -33.47 -18.20 37.93
N ALA A 344 -32.37 -18.72 37.38
CA ALA A 344 -32.04 -18.53 35.97
C ALA A 344 -33.08 -19.16 35.02
N ALA A 345 -33.59 -20.35 35.35
CA ALA A 345 -34.63 -21.03 34.58
C ALA A 345 -35.97 -20.27 34.65
N GLN A 346 -36.35 -19.75 35.81
CA GLN A 346 -37.58 -18.94 35.97
C GLN A 346 -37.52 -17.61 35.22
N HIS A 347 -36.34 -17.00 35.11
CA HIS A 347 -36.13 -15.71 34.44
C HIS A 347 -35.44 -15.82 33.08
N GLN A 348 -35.48 -17.00 32.44
CA GLN A 348 -34.74 -17.32 31.23
C GLN A 348 -34.94 -16.28 30.12
N ALA A 349 -36.19 -15.90 29.82
CA ALA A 349 -36.51 -14.89 28.81
C ALA A 349 -35.88 -13.52 29.13
N GLY A 350 -35.93 -13.09 30.40
CA GLY A 350 -35.32 -11.83 30.84
C GLY A 350 -33.80 -11.83 30.70
N ILE A 351 -33.15 -12.96 31.00
CA ILE A 351 -31.70 -13.14 30.84
C ILE A 351 -31.31 -13.10 29.36
N ILE A 352 -32.07 -13.77 28.49
CA ILE A 352 -31.84 -13.74 27.03
C ILE A 352 -31.98 -12.31 26.51
N TRP A 353 -33.00 -11.55 26.92
CA TRP A 353 -33.17 -10.15 26.53
C TRP A 353 -32.05 -9.25 27.06
N ALA A 354 -31.62 -9.44 28.31
CA ALA A 354 -30.48 -8.72 28.88
C ALA A 354 -29.18 -9.01 28.11
N TRP A 355 -28.97 -10.27 27.74
CA TRP A 355 -27.85 -10.69 26.90
C TRP A 355 -27.91 -10.06 25.50
N LEU A 356 -29.08 -10.07 24.85
CA LEU A 356 -29.29 -9.44 23.54
C LEU A 356 -29.00 -7.93 23.61
N ALA A 357 -29.48 -7.25 24.64
CA ALA A 357 -29.21 -5.83 24.87
C ALA A 357 -27.71 -5.56 25.09
N PHE A 358 -27.04 -6.38 25.89
CA PHE A 358 -25.59 -6.30 26.11
C PHE A 358 -24.80 -6.50 24.82
N MET A 359 -25.12 -7.54 24.04
CA MET A 359 -24.45 -7.85 22.77
C MET A 359 -24.72 -6.79 21.71
N ALA A 360 -25.94 -6.25 21.64
CA ALA A 360 -26.28 -5.14 20.76
C ALA A 360 -25.49 -3.88 21.13
N ALA A 361 -25.43 -3.52 22.41
CA ALA A 361 -24.62 -2.39 22.88
C ALA A 361 -23.14 -2.59 22.56
N TRP A 362 -22.59 -3.79 22.80
CA TRP A 362 -21.21 -4.12 22.48
C TRP A 362 -20.93 -4.00 20.97
N ALA A 363 -21.79 -4.57 20.12
CA ALA A 363 -21.70 -4.47 18.66
C ALA A 363 -21.74 -3.00 18.19
N VAL A 364 -22.65 -2.19 18.73
CA VAL A 364 -22.71 -0.74 18.44
C VAL A 364 -21.39 -0.05 18.79
N THR A 365 -20.77 -0.37 19.93
CA THR A 365 -19.47 0.21 20.28
C THR A 365 -18.36 -0.17 19.29
N LEU A 366 -18.35 -1.41 18.79
CA LEU A 366 -17.40 -1.87 17.79
C LEU A 366 -17.61 -1.15 16.45
N VAL A 367 -18.87 -1.01 16.01
CA VAL A 367 -19.23 -0.30 14.78
C VAL A 367 -18.81 1.17 14.87
N VAL A 368 -19.17 1.88 15.95
CA VAL A 368 -18.79 3.29 16.14
C VAL A 368 -17.28 3.47 16.12
N ARG A 369 -16.52 2.57 16.77
CA ARG A 369 -15.05 2.61 16.78
C ARG A 369 -14.46 2.29 15.41
N GLY A 370 -15.04 1.33 14.68
CA GLY A 370 -14.67 0.98 13.31
C GLY A 370 -14.88 2.14 12.35
N VAL A 371 -16.06 2.77 12.37
CA VAL A 371 -16.40 3.94 11.56
C VAL A 371 -15.51 5.13 11.89
N ARG A 372 -15.28 5.43 13.18
CA ARG A 372 -14.33 6.50 13.57
C ARG A 372 -12.91 6.21 13.09
N SER A 373 -12.49 4.95 13.08
CA SER A 373 -11.18 4.57 12.57
C SER A 373 -11.08 4.77 11.06
N ALA A 374 -12.10 4.38 10.31
CA ALA A 374 -12.16 4.53 8.85
C ALA A 374 -12.27 6.00 8.41
N VAL A 375 -13.23 6.74 8.97
CA VAL A 375 -13.56 8.12 8.55
C VAL A 375 -12.60 9.15 9.13
N LYS A 376 -12.36 9.11 10.45
CA LYS A 376 -11.49 10.10 11.13
C LYS A 376 -10.04 9.67 11.17
N LYS A 377 -9.69 8.55 10.51
CA LYS A 377 -8.32 8.07 10.39
C LYS A 377 -7.62 7.87 11.77
N LYS A 378 -8.43 7.65 12.82
CA LYS A 378 -8.00 7.42 14.21
C LYS A 378 -7.64 5.95 14.45
N PRO A 379 -6.75 5.65 15.42
CA PRO A 379 -6.42 4.27 15.77
C PRO A 379 -7.65 3.50 16.28
N PHE A 380 -7.89 2.30 15.76
CA PHE A 380 -8.90 1.39 16.30
C PHE A 380 -8.44 0.80 17.65
N VAL A 381 -9.21 1.00 18.71
CA VAL A 381 -8.89 0.50 20.06
C VAL A 381 -10.10 -0.21 20.66
N MET A 382 -9.95 -1.50 20.94
CA MET A 382 -10.95 -2.31 21.65
C MET A 382 -10.92 -2.05 23.16
N LEU A 383 -12.02 -2.35 23.85
CA LEU A 383 -12.18 -2.07 25.29
C LEU A 383 -11.14 -2.81 26.13
N ASN A 384 -10.86 -4.08 25.84
CA ASN A 384 -9.80 -4.86 26.46
C ASN A 384 -8.41 -4.20 26.31
N GLY A 385 -8.14 -3.56 25.16
CA GLY A 385 -6.91 -2.81 24.95
C GLY A 385 -6.83 -1.55 25.80
N LEU A 386 -7.94 -0.82 25.95
CA LEU A 386 -8.03 0.34 26.84
C LEU A 386 -7.76 -0.07 28.30
N MET A 387 -8.45 -1.09 28.79
CA MET A 387 -8.35 -1.58 30.17
C MET A 387 -6.97 -2.17 30.51
N SER A 388 -6.31 -2.82 29.55
CA SER A 388 -4.95 -3.37 29.75
C SER A 388 -3.83 -2.35 29.48
N ASN A 389 -4.16 -1.12 29.07
CA ASN A 389 -3.21 -0.12 28.57
C ASN A 389 -2.31 -0.69 27.44
N THR A 390 -2.92 -1.37 26.46
CA THR A 390 -2.25 -1.96 25.30
C THR A 390 -2.94 -1.63 23.98
N ARG A 391 -2.15 -1.62 22.91
CA ARG A 391 -2.60 -1.39 21.53
C ARG A 391 -1.95 -2.41 20.61
N VAL A 392 -2.72 -2.92 19.65
CA VAL A 392 -2.17 -3.64 18.49
C VAL A 392 -1.82 -2.60 17.44
N MET A 393 -0.56 -2.55 17.04
CA MET A 393 -0.02 -1.63 16.03
C MET A 393 0.66 -2.44 14.93
N THR A 394 0.79 -1.87 13.73
CA THR A 394 1.65 -2.46 12.71
C THR A 394 3.11 -2.18 13.09
N GLU A 395 4.04 -3.01 12.63
CA GLU A 395 5.46 -2.78 12.91
C GLU A 395 5.94 -1.42 12.38
N ALA A 396 5.52 -1.05 11.17
CA ALA A 396 5.78 0.28 10.62
C ALA A 396 5.19 1.41 11.48
N GLY A 397 3.99 1.22 12.05
CA GLY A 397 3.39 2.17 12.97
C GLY A 397 4.11 2.28 14.31
N VAL A 398 4.67 1.18 14.82
CA VAL A 398 5.50 1.17 16.04
C VAL A 398 6.80 1.95 15.78
N GLU A 399 7.46 1.66 14.66
CA GLU A 399 8.70 2.33 14.25
C GLU A 399 8.48 3.84 14.09
N LEU A 400 7.46 4.26 13.35
CA LEU A 400 7.12 5.68 13.16
C LEU A 400 6.86 6.41 14.48
N VAL A 401 6.14 5.79 15.43
CA VAL A 401 5.87 6.43 16.74
C VAL A 401 7.15 6.53 17.57
N ARG A 402 8.04 5.53 17.52
CA ARG A 402 9.33 5.57 18.22
C ARG A 402 10.25 6.63 17.63
N GLU A 403 10.33 6.70 16.31
CA GLU A 403 11.13 7.72 15.61
C GLU A 403 10.63 9.13 15.92
N ARG A 404 9.31 9.37 15.87
CA ARG A 404 8.73 10.66 16.22
C ARG A 404 8.92 11.05 17.68
N ARG A 405 9.18 10.09 18.57
CA ARG A 405 9.50 10.34 19.99
C ARG A 405 10.99 10.60 20.19
N ALA A 406 11.84 10.04 19.33
CA ALA A 406 13.27 10.34 19.25
C ALA A 406 13.48 11.68 18.52
N VAL A 407 12.94 12.74 19.10
CA VAL A 407 13.24 14.12 18.66
C VAL A 407 14.63 14.47 19.18
N LEU A 408 15.42 15.07 18.29
CA LEU A 408 16.69 15.71 18.64
C LEU A 408 16.58 17.19 18.29
N ASP A 409 16.97 18.06 19.21
CA ASP A 409 17.09 19.48 18.93
C ASP A 409 18.25 19.76 17.95
N VAL A 410 18.35 21.01 17.49
CA VAL A 410 19.34 21.37 16.46
C VAL A 410 20.78 21.11 16.93
N ASP A 411 21.07 21.37 18.20
CA ASP A 411 22.41 21.21 18.78
C ASP A 411 22.76 19.74 18.99
N GLU A 412 21.79 18.92 19.43
CA GLU A 412 21.89 17.47 19.53
C GLU A 412 22.14 16.82 18.17
N VAL A 413 21.48 17.29 17.09
CA VAL A 413 21.74 16.80 15.72
C VAL A 413 23.16 17.14 15.29
N ALA A 414 23.64 18.36 15.55
CA ALA A 414 25.01 18.75 15.21
C ALA A 414 26.06 17.98 16.04
N ALA A 415 25.77 17.68 17.31
CA ALA A 415 26.61 16.81 18.14
C ALA A 415 26.64 15.37 17.60
N LEU A 416 25.49 14.85 17.18
CA LEU A 416 25.38 13.52 16.56
C LEU A 416 26.16 13.44 15.25
N GLU A 417 26.06 14.43 14.37
CA GLU A 417 26.84 14.49 13.11
C GLU A 417 28.34 14.47 13.36
N ARG A 418 28.82 15.24 14.34
CA ARG A 418 30.23 15.21 14.76
C ARG A 418 30.64 13.84 15.25
N ARG A 419 29.81 13.18 16.06
CA ARG A 419 30.11 11.84 16.56
C ARG A 419 30.16 10.80 15.44
N ILE A 420 29.23 10.86 14.49
CA ILE A 420 29.24 9.97 13.32
C ILE A 420 30.53 10.14 12.50
N ALA A 421 31.02 11.37 12.38
CA ALA A 421 32.29 11.66 11.74
C ALA A 421 33.49 11.10 12.52
N GLU A 422 33.49 11.21 13.85
CA GLU A 422 34.50 10.60 14.73
C GLU A 422 34.52 9.07 14.63
N ASP A 423 33.35 8.43 14.50
CA ASP A 423 33.20 6.98 14.36
C ASP A 423 33.53 6.48 12.93
N GLY A 424 33.98 7.38 12.04
CA GLY A 424 34.60 7.05 10.76
C GLY A 424 33.73 7.21 9.52
N THR A 425 32.51 7.75 9.62
CA THR A 425 31.68 8.09 8.44
C THR A 425 31.78 9.59 8.13
N PRO A 426 32.47 10.01 7.06
CA PRO A 426 32.64 11.43 6.74
C PRO A 426 31.31 12.14 6.51
N LEU A 427 31.23 13.43 6.87
CA LEU A 427 30.03 14.25 6.62
C LEU A 427 29.66 14.32 5.13
N ALA A 428 30.64 14.25 4.22
CA ALA A 428 30.39 14.18 2.78
C ALA A 428 29.61 12.91 2.38
N GLU A 429 29.89 11.78 3.04
CA GLU A 429 29.15 10.55 2.80
C GLU A 429 27.73 10.62 3.36
N LEU A 430 27.52 11.28 4.51
CA LEU A 430 26.18 11.54 5.02
C LEU A 430 25.37 12.42 4.05
N MET A 431 25.99 13.47 3.51
CA MET A 431 25.40 14.35 2.49
C MET A 431 25.03 13.59 1.21
N GLU A 432 25.91 12.69 0.76
CA GLU A 432 25.65 11.79 -0.38
C GLU A 432 24.42 10.89 -0.13
N ARG A 433 24.32 10.31 1.07
CA ARG A 433 23.16 9.50 1.47
C ARG A 433 21.89 10.35 1.60
N ALA A 434 22.01 11.58 2.09
CA ALA A 434 20.90 12.52 2.29
C ALA A 434 20.30 12.97 0.95
N GLY A 435 21.13 13.45 0.02
CA GLY A 435 20.68 13.83 -1.32
C GLY A 435 20.07 12.66 -2.09
N ARG A 436 20.65 11.45 -1.97
CA ARG A 436 20.06 10.22 -2.54
C ARG A 436 18.66 9.94 -1.97
N ALA A 437 18.46 10.08 -0.67
CA ALA A 437 17.15 9.89 -0.04
C ALA A 437 16.11 10.90 -0.55
N VAL A 438 16.50 12.16 -0.79
CA VAL A 438 15.62 13.16 -1.41
C VAL A 438 15.28 12.78 -2.85
N ALA A 439 16.28 12.40 -3.64
CA ALA A 439 16.09 11.94 -5.02
C ALA A 439 15.17 10.71 -5.09
N ASP A 440 15.29 9.78 -4.15
CA ASP A 440 14.40 8.62 -4.02
C ASP A 440 12.94 9.02 -3.82
N GLU A 441 12.66 10.02 -2.98
CA GLU A 441 11.30 10.53 -2.81
C GLU A 441 10.80 11.21 -4.08
N VAL A 442 11.62 12.06 -4.73
CA VAL A 442 11.21 12.69 -5.99
C VAL A 442 10.89 11.62 -7.05
N ARG A 443 11.71 10.58 -7.17
CA ARG A 443 11.47 9.45 -8.11
C ARG A 443 10.27 8.61 -7.72
N ALA A 444 9.91 8.53 -6.44
CA ALA A 444 8.70 7.85 -6.02
C ALA A 444 7.45 8.62 -6.50
N TRP A 445 7.47 9.95 -6.37
CA TRP A 445 6.33 10.81 -6.69
C TRP A 445 6.22 11.21 -8.17
N VAL A 446 7.36 11.39 -8.84
CA VAL A 446 7.47 11.66 -10.27
C VAL A 446 8.25 10.50 -10.88
N PRO A 447 7.62 9.33 -11.14
CA PRO A 447 8.33 8.10 -11.52
C PRO A 447 8.84 8.08 -12.96
N ASP A 448 8.25 8.89 -13.83
CA ASP A 448 8.67 9.03 -15.21
C ASP A 448 9.55 10.28 -15.31
N PRO A 449 10.77 10.21 -15.89
CA PRO A 449 11.67 11.35 -15.97
C PRO A 449 11.01 12.58 -16.60
N ALA A 450 10.84 13.62 -15.77
CA ALA A 450 10.21 14.88 -16.13
C ALA A 450 11.02 16.05 -15.54
N PRO A 451 10.81 17.29 -16.01
CA PRO A 451 11.59 18.42 -15.54
C PRO A 451 11.49 18.60 -14.01
N VAL A 452 12.65 18.68 -13.34
CA VAL A 452 12.76 18.93 -11.89
C VAL A 452 13.56 20.20 -11.66
N VAL A 453 13.08 21.06 -10.77
CA VAL A 453 13.85 22.20 -10.28
C VAL A 453 14.38 21.90 -8.89
N VAL A 454 15.68 22.08 -8.68
CA VAL A 454 16.30 21.98 -7.36
C VAL A 454 16.79 23.36 -6.94
N LEU A 455 16.26 23.89 -5.85
CA LEU A 455 16.64 25.18 -5.28
C LEU A 455 17.69 24.93 -4.20
N SER A 456 18.95 25.22 -4.47
CA SER A 456 20.08 24.90 -3.57
C SER A 456 20.65 26.17 -2.92
N GLY A 457 20.85 26.10 -1.60
CA GLY A 457 21.47 27.17 -0.80
C GLY A 457 22.99 27.10 -0.80
N SER A 458 23.63 27.99 -0.03
CA SER A 458 25.10 28.04 0.10
C SER A 458 25.67 27.18 1.25
N GLY A 459 24.82 26.56 2.05
CA GLY A 459 25.20 25.74 3.21
C GLY A 459 25.06 24.24 2.96
N ASN A 460 25.13 23.44 4.03
CA ASN A 460 25.04 21.97 3.96
C ASN A 460 23.74 21.47 3.32
N ASN A 461 22.60 22.11 3.63
CA ASN A 461 21.33 21.77 2.96
C ASN A 461 21.42 21.94 1.44
N GLY A 462 22.16 22.96 0.98
CA GLY A 462 22.43 23.18 -0.44
C GLY A 462 23.27 22.06 -1.06
N GLY A 463 24.26 21.56 -0.32
CA GLY A 463 25.07 20.39 -0.69
C GLY A 463 24.21 19.12 -0.89
N ASP A 464 23.26 18.85 0.01
CA ASP A 464 22.29 17.77 -0.18
C ASP A 464 21.46 17.96 -1.46
N GLY A 465 21.12 19.22 -1.78
CA GLY A 465 20.47 19.59 -3.03
C GLY A 465 21.32 19.31 -4.28
N TRP A 466 22.63 19.57 -4.24
CA TRP A 466 23.55 19.26 -5.34
C TRP A 466 23.63 17.75 -5.59
N VAL A 467 23.73 16.95 -4.53
CA VAL A 467 23.68 15.48 -4.62
C VAL A 467 22.34 15.02 -5.21
N ALA A 468 21.22 15.52 -4.68
CA ALA A 468 19.89 15.16 -5.16
C ALA A 468 19.73 15.48 -6.65
N ALA A 469 20.24 16.64 -7.09
CA ALA A 469 20.23 17.04 -8.50
C ALA A 469 21.04 16.09 -9.39
N ARG A 470 22.23 15.69 -8.95
CA ARG A 470 23.06 14.70 -9.65
C ARG A 470 22.35 13.35 -9.75
N GLU A 471 21.89 12.80 -8.62
CA GLU A 471 21.20 11.49 -8.56
C GLU A 471 19.94 11.45 -9.43
N LEU A 472 19.17 12.55 -9.48
CA LEU A 472 18.03 12.67 -10.39
C LEU A 472 18.47 12.72 -11.85
N ALA A 473 19.52 13.48 -12.18
CA ALA A 473 20.03 13.54 -13.55
C ALA A 473 20.60 12.19 -14.01
N GLU A 474 21.26 11.43 -13.13
CA GLU A 474 21.70 10.05 -13.37
C GLU A 474 20.55 9.11 -13.68
N ALA A 475 19.40 9.32 -13.03
CA ALA A 475 18.17 8.59 -13.31
C ALA A 475 17.44 9.09 -14.58
N GLY A 476 18.02 10.04 -15.31
CA GLY A 476 17.51 10.56 -16.59
C GLY A 476 16.57 11.75 -16.50
N TYR A 477 16.39 12.35 -15.33
CA TYR A 477 15.50 13.51 -15.15
C TYR A 477 16.15 14.76 -15.73
N PRO A 478 15.43 15.58 -16.53
CA PRO A 478 15.89 16.92 -16.88
C PRO A 478 15.92 17.82 -15.63
N VAL A 479 17.09 18.02 -15.04
CA VAL A 479 17.24 18.80 -13.81
C VAL A 479 17.71 20.21 -14.13
N THR A 480 17.01 21.21 -13.56
CA THR A 480 17.47 22.60 -13.46
C THR A 480 17.81 22.90 -12.00
N LEU A 481 19.09 22.94 -11.68
CA LEU A 481 19.58 23.34 -10.37
C LEU A 481 19.77 24.85 -10.32
N VAL A 482 19.19 25.50 -9.32
CA VAL A 482 19.32 26.94 -9.05
C VAL A 482 20.21 27.11 -7.84
N ALA A 483 21.33 27.81 -8.00
CA ALA A 483 22.33 28.03 -6.95
C ALA A 483 22.68 29.53 -6.82
N PRO A 484 23.07 30.00 -5.62
CA PRO A 484 23.39 31.41 -5.40
C PRO A 484 24.72 31.83 -6.03
N ASP A 485 25.67 30.89 -6.13
CA ASP A 485 27.00 31.09 -6.67
C ASP A 485 27.54 29.77 -7.25
N LEU A 486 28.68 29.83 -7.94
CA LEU A 486 29.39 28.67 -8.48
C LEU A 486 29.78 27.68 -7.37
N ALA A 487 29.80 26.38 -7.69
CA ALA A 487 30.13 25.32 -6.74
C ALA A 487 31.47 25.54 -6.04
N GLU A 488 32.49 26.02 -6.75
CA GLU A 488 33.83 26.30 -6.21
C GLU A 488 33.87 27.49 -5.23
N ARG A 489 32.85 28.36 -5.26
CA ARG A 489 32.74 29.58 -4.44
C ARG A 489 31.87 29.41 -3.20
N LEU A 490 31.24 28.26 -3.02
CA LEU A 490 30.52 27.94 -1.79
C LEU A 490 31.51 27.91 -0.62
N HIS A 491 31.12 28.44 0.54
CA HIS A 491 32.04 28.54 1.69
C HIS A 491 31.90 27.37 2.69
N ALA A 492 30.76 26.69 2.71
CA ALA A 492 30.49 25.62 3.66
C ALA A 492 31.07 24.28 3.18
N GLU A 493 31.81 23.60 4.04
CA GLU A 493 32.19 22.20 3.83
C GLU A 493 31.28 21.27 4.66
N PRO A 494 30.89 20.09 4.14
CA PRO A 494 31.32 19.49 2.86
C PRO A 494 30.51 19.95 1.63
N ALA A 495 29.61 20.93 1.76
CA ALA A 495 28.74 21.36 0.67
C ALA A 495 29.52 21.76 -0.60
N ARG A 496 30.63 22.49 -0.44
CA ARG A 496 31.50 22.93 -1.54
C ARG A 496 32.13 21.74 -2.25
N SER A 497 32.80 20.83 -1.54
CA SER A 497 33.45 19.67 -2.15
C SER A 497 32.44 18.79 -2.90
N THR A 498 31.28 18.55 -2.30
CA THR A 498 30.24 17.71 -2.88
C THR A 498 29.57 18.36 -4.09
N ALA A 499 29.33 19.68 -4.06
CA ALA A 499 28.82 20.42 -5.21
C ALA A 499 29.79 20.39 -6.40
N MET A 500 31.09 20.53 -6.14
CA MET A 500 32.13 20.44 -7.18
C MET A 500 32.19 19.04 -7.79
N GLU A 501 32.15 18.00 -6.96
CA GLU A 501 32.11 16.61 -7.42
C GLU A 501 30.85 16.34 -8.25
N ALA A 502 29.68 16.73 -7.76
CA ALA A 502 28.41 16.55 -8.45
C ALA A 502 28.38 17.25 -9.83
N PHE A 503 28.91 18.47 -9.90
CA PHE A 503 29.01 19.21 -11.16
C PHE A 503 30.00 18.56 -12.13
N SER A 504 31.20 18.20 -11.66
CA SER A 504 32.24 17.55 -12.46
C SER A 504 31.74 16.23 -13.03
N ASP A 505 31.10 15.42 -12.21
CA ASP A 505 30.60 14.11 -12.56
C ASP A 505 29.41 14.18 -13.54
N ALA A 506 28.49 15.14 -13.32
CA ALA A 506 27.43 15.42 -14.27
C ALA A 506 27.95 15.84 -15.64
N SER A 507 28.99 16.67 -15.68
CA SER A 507 29.64 17.08 -16.93
C SER A 507 30.36 15.91 -17.59
N ALA A 508 31.12 15.10 -16.84
CA ALA A 508 31.88 13.98 -17.37
C ALA A 508 30.97 12.90 -18.00
N ARG A 509 29.79 12.68 -17.41
CA ARG A 509 28.80 11.70 -17.88
C ARG A 509 27.74 12.28 -18.83
N ASN A 510 27.83 13.56 -19.18
CA ASN A 510 26.81 14.28 -19.99
C ASN A 510 25.39 14.10 -19.44
N LEU A 511 25.24 14.23 -18.12
CA LEU A 511 23.93 14.11 -17.47
C LEU A 511 23.03 15.29 -17.84
N PRO A 512 21.70 15.11 -17.87
CA PRO A 512 20.72 16.16 -18.12
C PRO A 512 20.57 17.15 -16.94
N LEU A 513 21.68 17.70 -16.45
CA LEU A 513 21.75 18.66 -15.36
C LEU A 513 22.18 20.03 -15.90
N SER A 514 21.32 21.03 -15.74
CA SER A 514 21.61 22.44 -16.04
C SER A 514 21.67 23.26 -14.76
N VAL A 515 22.65 24.15 -14.64
CA VAL A 515 22.85 24.99 -13.46
C VAL A 515 22.57 26.46 -13.80
N LEU A 516 21.68 27.08 -13.04
CA LEU A 516 21.36 28.50 -13.09
C LEU A 516 21.95 29.19 -11.86
N ILE A 517 22.92 30.08 -12.07
CA ILE A 517 23.53 30.86 -11.01
C ILE A 517 22.78 32.18 -10.86
N ALA A 518 22.26 32.42 -9.66
CA ALA A 518 21.52 33.64 -9.28
C ALA A 518 20.58 34.15 -10.40
N PRO A 519 19.67 33.29 -10.93
CA PRO A 519 18.87 33.66 -12.09
C PRO A 519 17.92 34.81 -11.77
N ASP A 520 17.67 35.65 -12.78
CA ASP A 520 16.60 36.63 -12.73
C ASP A 520 15.23 35.95 -12.56
N ALA A 521 14.29 36.72 -12.02
CA ALA A 521 13.00 36.21 -11.58
C ALA A 521 12.16 35.55 -12.70
N ASP A 522 12.30 36.02 -13.95
CA ASP A 522 11.59 35.45 -15.09
C ASP A 522 12.17 34.11 -15.54
N VAL A 523 13.50 33.96 -15.53
CA VAL A 523 14.18 32.70 -15.85
C VAL A 523 13.80 31.63 -14.83
N LEU A 524 13.83 31.99 -13.54
CA LEU A 524 13.42 31.08 -12.48
C LEU A 524 11.96 30.67 -12.60
N ALA A 525 11.08 31.63 -12.85
CA ALA A 525 9.65 31.34 -12.97
C ALA A 525 9.37 30.41 -14.15
N ASP A 526 10.04 30.58 -15.29
CA ASP A 526 9.89 29.71 -16.45
C ASP A 526 10.38 28.28 -16.16
N ALA A 527 11.47 28.13 -15.41
CA ALA A 527 11.96 26.82 -14.97
C ALA A 527 10.95 26.13 -14.04
N VAL A 528 10.47 26.84 -13.01
CA VAL A 528 9.51 26.33 -12.02
C VAL A 528 8.15 26.02 -12.67
N ASP A 529 7.70 26.81 -13.64
CA ASP A 529 6.40 26.62 -14.29
C ASP A 529 6.35 25.32 -15.12
N ARG A 530 7.50 24.89 -15.67
CA ARG A 530 7.65 23.64 -16.46
C ARG A 530 7.94 22.41 -15.60
N ALA A 531 8.26 22.60 -14.33
CA ALA A 531 8.66 21.51 -13.45
C ALA A 531 7.47 20.66 -13.04
N GLU A 532 7.68 19.35 -12.94
CA GLU A 532 6.78 18.39 -12.30
C GLU A 532 7.15 18.17 -10.83
N ALA A 533 8.39 18.50 -10.43
CA ALA A 533 8.82 18.55 -9.04
C ALA A 533 9.71 19.77 -8.72
N VAL A 534 9.60 20.28 -7.51
CA VAL A 534 10.46 21.33 -6.95
C VAL A 534 11.05 20.83 -5.63
N VAL A 535 12.39 20.79 -5.57
CA VAL A 535 13.17 20.43 -4.37
C VAL A 535 13.65 21.70 -3.70
N ASP A 536 13.29 21.89 -2.44
CA ASP A 536 13.75 22.99 -1.59
C ASP A 536 14.92 22.53 -0.71
N ALA A 537 16.11 22.95 -1.09
CA ALA A 537 17.37 22.68 -0.41
C ALA A 537 18.09 24.01 -0.05
N LEU A 538 17.33 25.07 0.24
CA LEU A 538 17.88 26.41 0.45
C LEU A 538 18.42 26.61 1.87
N LEU A 539 17.61 26.34 2.87
CA LEU A 539 17.90 26.61 4.27
C LEU A 539 17.55 25.37 5.10
N GLY A 540 18.48 24.93 5.97
CA GLY A 540 18.29 23.79 6.85
C GLY A 540 18.17 24.19 8.31
N THR A 541 18.65 23.34 9.22
CA THR A 541 18.64 23.54 10.68
C THR A 541 19.28 24.84 11.16
N GLY A 542 20.27 25.37 10.43
CA GLY A 542 20.97 26.61 10.79
C GLY A 542 20.17 27.89 10.57
N PHE A 543 18.96 27.84 10.02
CA PHE A 543 18.14 29.03 9.84
C PHE A 543 17.47 29.48 11.15
N ALA A 544 17.71 30.73 11.52
CA ALA A 544 17.02 31.43 12.60
C ALA A 544 16.64 32.84 12.13
N GLY A 545 15.36 33.21 12.27
CA GLY A 545 14.87 34.56 11.97
C GLY A 545 13.43 34.61 11.46
N ASP A 546 12.86 35.81 11.45
CA ASP A 546 11.47 36.06 11.04
C ASP A 546 11.33 36.37 9.53
N GLU A 547 12.43 36.64 8.83
CA GLU A 547 12.44 37.00 7.40
C GLU A 547 13.58 36.28 6.67
N VAL A 548 13.26 35.69 5.51
CA VAL A 548 14.25 35.07 4.63
C VAL A 548 14.88 36.15 3.77
N ARG A 549 16.21 36.13 3.63
CA ARG A 549 16.96 37.10 2.82
C ARG A 549 16.89 36.76 1.33
N GLU A 550 17.07 37.78 0.49
CA GLU A 550 17.26 37.57 -0.95
C GLU A 550 18.64 36.91 -1.21
N PRO A 551 18.78 36.08 -2.26
CA PRO A 551 17.77 35.77 -3.29
C PRO A 551 16.79 34.64 -2.91
N TYR A 552 16.99 33.96 -1.79
CA TYR A 552 16.19 32.79 -1.40
C TYR A 552 14.71 33.10 -1.20
N ALA A 553 14.39 34.29 -0.67
CA ALA A 553 13.01 34.73 -0.51
C ALA A 553 12.28 34.78 -1.87
N SER A 554 12.90 35.34 -2.91
CA SER A 554 12.32 35.36 -4.25
C SER A 554 12.12 33.96 -4.84
N TRP A 555 13.00 33.02 -4.52
CA TRP A 555 12.89 31.64 -5.01
C TRP A 555 11.77 30.86 -4.34
N ILE A 556 11.65 30.99 -3.01
CA ILE A 556 10.52 30.43 -2.25
C ILE A 556 9.19 30.98 -2.78
N ARG A 557 9.12 32.30 -3.05
CA ARG A 557 7.94 32.93 -3.65
C ARG A 557 7.60 32.34 -5.01
N ALA A 558 8.59 32.08 -5.85
CA ALA A 558 8.36 31.51 -7.18
C ALA A 558 7.75 30.10 -7.08
N ALA A 559 8.28 29.25 -6.19
CA ALA A 559 7.74 27.91 -5.95
C ALA A 559 6.32 27.94 -5.36
N ASN A 560 6.09 28.73 -4.31
CA ASN A 560 4.78 28.86 -3.68
C ASN A 560 3.73 29.44 -4.63
N ARG A 561 4.09 30.42 -5.47
CA ARG A 561 3.21 30.94 -6.51
C ARG A 561 2.79 29.82 -7.47
N ARG A 562 3.74 29.04 -8.01
CA ARG A 562 3.42 27.93 -8.91
C ARG A 562 2.50 26.88 -8.24
N ARG A 563 2.68 26.66 -6.94
CA ARG A 563 1.87 25.74 -6.12
C ARG A 563 0.42 26.20 -5.92
N PHE A 564 0.21 27.48 -5.61
CA PHE A 564 -1.10 28.00 -5.19
C PHE A 564 -1.85 28.78 -6.27
N GLU A 565 -1.14 29.34 -7.25
CA GLU A 565 -1.68 30.24 -8.27
C GLU A 565 -1.56 29.67 -9.70
N GLY A 566 -0.76 28.61 -9.89
CA GLY A 566 -0.56 27.94 -11.19
C GLY A 566 0.53 28.56 -12.07
N GLY A 567 0.73 28.00 -13.27
CA GLY A 567 1.73 28.46 -14.22
C GLY A 567 1.34 29.77 -14.92
N ARG A 568 2.33 30.56 -15.36
CA ARG A 568 2.10 31.75 -16.18
C ARG A 568 1.54 31.33 -17.54
N GLY A 569 0.27 31.64 -17.82
CA GLY A 569 -0.34 31.37 -19.13
C GLY A 569 0.41 32.03 -20.29
N LYS A 570 0.62 31.31 -21.40
CA LYS A 570 1.21 31.83 -22.65
C LYS A 570 0.19 32.75 -23.35
N GLY A 571 0.20 34.05 -23.04
CA GLY A 571 -0.73 35.02 -23.63
C GLY A 571 -0.34 36.48 -23.39
N ARG A 572 -0.31 37.25 -24.48
CA ARG A 572 0.20 38.62 -24.66
C ARG A 572 -0.27 39.67 -23.63
N GLY A 573 0.68 40.53 -23.23
CA GLY A 573 0.51 41.98 -23.16
C GLY A 573 -0.74 42.53 -22.48
N ARG A 574 -0.72 42.60 -21.16
CA ARG A 574 -1.36 43.69 -20.41
C ARG A 574 -0.62 43.79 -19.09
N HIS A 575 -0.12 45.00 -18.79
CA HIS A 575 0.52 45.42 -17.53
C HIS A 575 0.21 44.47 -16.37
N ARG A 576 1.00 43.40 -16.24
CA ARG A 576 0.96 42.53 -15.06
C ARG A 576 1.89 43.22 -14.06
N LYS A 577 1.34 43.61 -12.91
CA LYS A 577 2.12 44.04 -11.74
C LYS A 577 3.38 43.17 -11.66
N ARG A 578 4.54 43.75 -11.33
CA ARG A 578 5.72 42.95 -10.96
C ARG A 578 5.28 41.95 -9.88
N THR A 579 5.03 40.70 -10.27
CA THR A 579 4.26 39.68 -9.53
C THR A 579 5.07 39.02 -8.40
N HIS A 580 6.03 39.77 -7.86
CA HIS A 580 6.81 39.43 -6.67
C HIS A 580 6.39 40.28 -5.45
N GLU A 581 5.36 41.14 -5.58
CA GLU A 581 4.66 41.69 -4.42
C GLU A 581 3.98 40.57 -3.63
N ARG A 582 4.08 40.63 -2.30
CA ARG A 582 3.58 39.65 -1.32
C ARG A 582 2.29 38.96 -1.75
N GLY A 583 2.35 37.65 -2.01
CA GLY A 583 1.18 36.85 -2.36
C GLY A 583 0.21 36.69 -1.19
N ASP A 584 -1.05 36.37 -1.46
CA ASP A 584 -2.06 36.16 -0.40
C ASP A 584 -1.69 35.04 0.58
N HIS A 585 -0.85 34.10 0.14
CA HIS A 585 -0.27 33.02 0.94
C HIS A 585 0.75 33.53 1.98
N GLU A 586 1.35 34.71 1.79
CA GLU A 586 2.29 35.33 2.74
C GLU A 586 1.59 36.18 3.83
N ARG A 587 0.29 36.46 3.69
CA ARG A 587 -0.46 37.22 4.68
C ARG A 587 -0.68 36.36 5.93
N GLY A 588 0.14 36.56 6.96
CA GLY A 588 0.14 35.83 8.24
C GLY A 588 -1.15 35.85 9.09
N ARG A 589 -2.30 36.22 8.53
CA ARG A 589 -3.62 36.17 9.18
C ARG A 589 -4.38 34.87 8.94
N ARG A 590 -3.98 34.01 7.98
CA ARG A 590 -4.72 32.76 7.69
C ARG A 590 -4.22 31.60 8.57
N ARG A 591 -5.15 30.89 9.21
CA ARG A 591 -4.88 29.65 9.95
C ARG A 591 -4.40 28.51 9.03
N SER A 592 -4.77 28.51 7.75
CA SER A 592 -4.42 27.48 6.75
C SER A 592 -3.86 28.08 5.46
N LEU A 593 -3.01 27.32 4.75
CA LEU A 593 -2.56 27.66 3.41
C LEU A 593 -3.70 27.56 2.38
N PRO A 594 -3.63 28.25 1.23
CA PRO A 594 -4.55 28.04 0.12
C PRO A 594 -4.50 26.59 -0.38
N LEU A 595 -5.57 26.15 -1.07
CA LEU A 595 -5.56 24.85 -1.74
C LEU A 595 -4.55 24.88 -2.90
N LYS A 596 -3.80 23.79 -3.06
CA LYS A 596 -2.88 23.55 -4.18
C LYS A 596 -3.68 23.48 -5.49
N VAL A 597 -3.16 24.05 -6.58
CA VAL A 597 -3.77 23.90 -7.91
C VAL A 597 -3.59 22.47 -8.44
N LYS A 598 -4.49 21.99 -9.30
CA LYS A 598 -4.54 20.58 -9.73
C LYS A 598 -3.25 20.06 -10.38
N ASP A 599 -2.55 20.93 -11.10
CA ASP A 599 -1.34 20.63 -11.88
C ASP A 599 -0.07 21.15 -11.19
N ALA A 600 -0.09 21.46 -9.90
CA ALA A 600 1.09 21.97 -9.22
C ALA A 600 2.15 20.88 -9.02
N PRO A 601 3.45 21.24 -9.19
CA PRO A 601 4.55 20.30 -9.04
C PRO A 601 4.53 19.65 -7.65
N PHE A 602 5.09 18.45 -7.56
CA PHE A 602 5.41 17.84 -6.28
C PHE A 602 6.49 18.67 -5.57
N ALA A 603 6.18 19.22 -4.40
CA ALA A 603 7.11 20.05 -3.64
C ALA A 603 7.72 19.24 -2.48
N VAL A 604 9.04 19.09 -2.47
CA VAL A 604 9.76 18.39 -1.40
C VAL A 604 10.78 19.30 -0.74
N ALA A 605 10.79 19.34 0.59
CA ALA A 605 11.80 20.05 1.37
C ALA A 605 12.88 19.10 1.86
N VAL A 606 14.14 19.52 1.74
CA VAL A 606 15.31 18.84 2.26
C VAL A 606 15.54 19.31 3.69
N ASP A 607 15.54 18.35 4.60
CA ASP A 607 15.64 18.46 6.05
C ASP A 607 14.49 19.20 6.74
N VAL A 608 14.33 20.49 6.43
CA VAL A 608 13.31 21.39 6.98
C VAL A 608 12.86 22.35 5.86
N PRO A 609 11.56 22.65 5.70
CA PRO A 609 11.12 23.67 4.74
C PRO A 609 11.82 25.00 4.97
N SER A 610 12.41 25.57 3.92
CA SER A 610 13.16 26.81 4.02
C SER A 610 12.28 27.94 4.53
N GLY A 611 12.76 28.65 5.54
CA GLY A 611 11.99 29.65 6.28
C GLY A 611 11.13 29.09 7.41
N LEU A 612 11.27 27.82 7.78
CA LEU A 612 10.74 27.24 9.02
C LEU A 612 11.90 27.00 9.99
N ALA A 613 11.78 27.48 11.23
CA ALA A 613 12.77 27.22 12.27
C ALA A 613 12.69 25.76 12.72
N ALA A 614 13.81 25.05 12.60
CA ALA A 614 13.92 23.64 12.95
C ALA A 614 13.67 23.39 14.46
N GLN A 615 14.00 24.36 15.31
CA GLN A 615 13.93 24.20 16.77
C GLN A 615 12.49 24.29 17.31
N ASP A 616 11.69 25.26 16.87
CA ASP A 616 10.39 25.56 17.48
C ASP A 616 9.21 25.57 16.49
N GLY A 617 9.48 25.48 15.19
CA GLY A 617 8.48 25.48 14.13
C GLY A 617 7.88 26.85 13.84
N THR A 618 8.54 27.93 14.27
CA THR A 618 8.20 29.30 13.85
C THR A 618 8.47 29.47 12.36
N ALA A 619 7.54 30.13 11.66
CA ALA A 619 7.59 30.29 10.21
C ALA A 619 7.91 31.75 9.86
N ALA A 620 9.03 31.95 9.16
CA ALA A 620 9.51 33.21 8.63
C ALA A 620 8.70 33.67 7.40
N ARG A 621 9.07 34.83 6.84
CA ARG A 621 8.48 35.32 5.58
C ARG A 621 9.53 35.39 4.48
N PRO A 622 9.30 34.74 3.32
CA PRO A 622 8.38 33.62 3.09
C PRO A 622 8.86 32.30 3.72
N THR A 623 7.96 31.32 3.86
CA THR A 623 8.27 29.92 4.17
C THR A 623 7.85 29.03 3.00
N PHE A 624 8.68 28.04 2.65
CA PHE A 624 8.36 27.06 1.61
C PHE A 624 7.22 26.13 2.04
N ALA A 625 6.27 25.86 1.14
CA ALA A 625 5.16 24.96 1.39
C ALA A 625 5.35 23.63 0.65
N ALA A 626 5.73 22.59 1.40
CA ALA A 626 6.01 21.28 0.86
C ALA A 626 4.77 20.35 0.84
N ASP A 627 4.75 19.40 -0.10
CA ASP A 627 3.96 18.18 -0.02
C ASP A 627 4.62 17.17 0.94
N MET A 628 5.95 17.17 0.98
CA MET A 628 6.76 16.28 1.82
C MET A 628 8.04 16.96 2.33
N THR A 629 8.46 16.64 3.55
CA THR A 629 9.78 17.00 4.09
C THR A 629 10.57 15.72 4.36
N VAL A 630 11.78 15.62 3.82
CA VAL A 630 12.71 14.53 4.11
C VAL A 630 13.69 15.01 5.19
N THR A 631 13.42 14.70 6.46
CA THR A 631 14.29 15.07 7.60
C THR A 631 15.39 14.04 7.78
N MET A 632 16.61 14.50 8.08
CA MET A 632 17.80 13.65 8.18
C MET A 632 18.09 13.27 9.65
N LEU A 633 18.55 12.04 9.88
CA LEU A 633 19.01 11.45 11.15
C LEU A 633 17.94 11.34 12.25
N ALA A 634 17.31 12.45 12.63
CA ALA A 634 16.24 12.50 13.62
C ALA A 634 15.16 13.52 13.23
N PHE A 635 14.01 13.45 13.91
CA PHE A 635 13.01 14.51 13.84
C PHE A 635 13.51 15.73 14.60
N LYS A 636 13.44 16.90 13.95
CA LYS A 636 13.66 18.20 14.62
C LYS A 636 12.39 18.64 15.34
N PRO A 637 12.45 19.33 16.50
CA PRO A 637 11.26 19.59 17.30
C PRO A 637 10.24 20.47 16.56
N GLY A 638 10.71 21.43 15.78
CA GLY A 638 9.91 22.30 14.92
C GLY A 638 9.14 21.58 13.81
N LEU A 639 9.50 20.34 13.45
CA LEU A 639 8.73 19.53 12.50
C LEU A 639 7.57 18.77 13.16
N THR A 640 7.59 18.65 14.49
CA THR A 640 6.59 17.88 15.25
C THR A 640 5.46 18.73 15.81
N VAL A 641 5.64 20.06 15.86
CA VAL A 641 4.63 20.98 16.37
C VAL A 641 3.44 21.12 15.39
N PRO A 642 2.18 21.20 15.88
CA PRO A 642 1.01 21.25 15.01
C PRO A 642 0.99 22.43 14.02
N VAL A 643 1.60 23.56 14.36
CA VAL A 643 1.65 24.77 13.51
C VAL A 643 2.53 24.59 12.27
N ALA A 644 3.53 23.73 12.33
CA ALA A 644 4.45 23.45 11.23
C ALA A 644 3.84 22.54 10.16
N ALA A 645 2.84 21.71 10.52
CA ALA A 645 2.25 20.71 9.65
C ALA A 645 1.74 21.25 8.30
N ARG A 646 1.34 22.52 8.25
CA ARG A 646 0.91 23.17 7.00
C ARG A 646 2.05 23.43 6.02
N TRP A 647 3.27 23.57 6.50
CA TRP A 647 4.47 23.84 5.70
C TRP A 647 5.24 22.57 5.38
N THR A 648 5.26 21.62 6.30
CA THR A 648 6.09 20.41 6.20
C THR A 648 5.46 19.31 5.34
N GLY A 649 4.13 19.29 5.21
CA GLY A 649 3.44 18.18 4.56
C GLY A 649 3.69 16.85 5.27
N ALA A 650 3.88 15.77 4.51
CA ALA A 650 4.31 14.49 5.08
C ALA A 650 5.78 14.56 5.51
N VAL A 651 6.10 14.30 6.78
CA VAL A 651 7.50 14.27 7.25
C VAL A 651 8.01 12.83 7.23
N LYS A 652 9.05 12.58 6.42
CA LYS A 652 9.75 11.29 6.31
C LYS A 652 11.14 11.41 6.90
N LEU A 653 11.51 10.45 7.75
CA LEU A 653 12.84 10.38 8.35
C LEU A 653 13.77 9.54 7.46
N ALA A 654 14.86 10.14 7.00
CA ALA A 654 15.97 9.46 6.35
C ALA A 654 17.06 9.14 7.40
N LYS A 655 17.26 7.85 7.69
CA LYS A 655 18.22 7.37 8.71
C LYS A 655 19.68 7.44 8.28
N LEU A 656 19.93 7.63 6.99
CA LEU A 656 21.27 7.71 6.39
C LEU A 656 22.19 6.53 6.73
N GLY A 657 21.63 5.34 6.99
CA GLY A 657 22.41 4.15 7.37
C GLY A 657 23.02 4.20 8.76
N VAL A 658 22.53 5.08 9.66
CA VAL A 658 23.06 5.27 11.02
C VAL A 658 22.07 4.78 12.07
N ASP A 659 22.57 4.09 13.10
CA ASP A 659 21.78 3.70 14.29
C ASP A 659 21.77 4.84 15.32
N VAL A 660 20.95 5.84 15.04
CA VAL A 660 20.81 7.04 15.88
C VAL A 660 20.43 6.73 17.34
N PRO A 661 19.51 5.80 17.64
CA PRO A 661 19.24 5.40 19.02
C PRO A 661 20.47 4.87 19.77
N ALA A 662 21.31 4.06 19.13
CA ALA A 662 22.51 3.51 19.75
C ALA A 662 23.55 4.61 20.03
N LEU A 663 23.78 5.49 19.06
CA LEU A 663 24.71 6.62 19.22
C LEU A 663 24.22 7.62 20.28
N ARG A 664 22.93 7.93 20.31
CA ARG A 664 22.35 8.80 21.34
C ARG A 664 22.52 8.21 22.74
N ALA A 665 22.32 6.90 22.91
CA ALA A 665 22.54 6.24 24.19
C ALA A 665 23.99 6.38 24.66
N GLN A 666 24.97 6.18 23.75
CA GLN A 666 26.38 6.39 24.06
C GLN A 666 26.70 7.86 24.41
N MET A 667 26.06 8.82 23.75
CA MET A 667 26.23 10.25 24.06
C MET A 667 25.70 10.58 25.47
N LEU A 668 24.59 9.97 25.88
CA LEU A 668 24.02 10.15 27.22
C LEU A 668 24.85 9.46 28.30
N ASP A 669 25.41 8.28 28.01
CA ASP A 669 26.29 7.54 28.93
C ASP A 669 27.69 8.17 29.06
N ALA A 670 28.10 9.00 28.10
CA ALA A 670 29.39 9.69 28.07
C ALA A 670 29.37 11.07 28.75
N ASP A 671 28.22 11.55 29.24
CA ASP A 671 28.09 12.83 29.94
C ASP A 671 28.25 12.62 31.46
N PRO A 672 29.42 12.91 32.08
CA PRO A 672 29.68 12.62 33.49
C PRO A 672 29.06 13.66 34.44
N SER A 673 28.25 14.61 33.94
CA SER A 673 27.80 15.76 34.73
C SER A 673 26.54 15.54 35.57
N ASP A 674 25.90 14.38 35.51
CA ASP A 674 24.68 14.09 36.29
C ASP A 674 24.92 13.36 37.64
N ASP A 675 26.19 13.15 38.02
CA ASP A 675 26.60 12.52 39.30
C ASP A 675 27.32 13.50 40.29
N ALA A 676 27.02 14.80 40.22
CA ALA A 676 27.58 15.83 41.13
C ALA A 676 26.54 16.57 41.98
#